data_AF-A0A7X5VPB2-F1
#
_entry.id   AF-A0A7X5VPB2-F1
#
_cell.length_a   1.000
_cell.length_b   1.000
_cell.length_c   1.000
_cell.angle_alpha   90.00
_cell.angle_beta   90.00
_cell.angle_gamma   90.00
#
_symmetry.space_group_name_H-M   'P 1'
#
loop_
_entity.id
_entity.type
_entity.pdbx_description
1 polymer ?
#
loop_
_entity_poly.entity_id
_entity_poly.type
_entity_poly.pdbx_seq_one_letter_code
_entity_poly.pdbx_strand_id
1 'polypeptide(L)'
;MILGPEAIIDLYSTTEGNEHYGYRIERITRGYSLAELEERYGTGATRAICGSDDKEDAACYETGFPDVYEQSRAVARIVMDGSALCTAWLVSCENHVMTNNHCTWDDNDFDTQGELDRMEFQFMYESACGGGAATVEYSFMGGTWLENDRNLDYTLIQAPEGENPASTYGWLLIDNRLVDIDETIYIVGHPGGRPKEISLYSTHSTDQDNPDGFCEVFSQNQPVCVGGSVGEIGYYCDTEGGSSGSPVLSRVTNKVVALHHCANCPNRGVRIQNIWATNQAGANALPACSLFDDAGRVKLDADLYTCSGTASVEVSDGSLRGAGTQEVTIWSDTETTPEVLTLTETSVDSGTFAGTIDLASASPVTADGLLSVYHGDGFTVGYIDADDGQGGTNVPREDSATVDCLPPVISNVQSGSVTGSSAVISWDTDEPADSSVSFAAEPPNWSTTADPELVTGHAVQLQGLAECSIYAFEVASADAAGNAGGDDNAGAYYTLTTGVNNTPEFPSTDTPIAIVDNTTFTSTVAVTETETVLDVDVRLNITHTYDGDLDIFLIGPDGTRVELTTDNGGTGENFIDTIFDDEAPTSITSGSAPFTGRFRPEGVLATLDGLPASGDWALEVTDDAGIDQGSLLGWGLILTFEAQDCGAVAEFQSHQLQTDSCSTGGPGPGNDRWDSGEVV
;
A
#
# COMPACT_ATOMS: atom_id res chain seq x y z
N MET A 1 -35.87 28.09 -3.70
CA MET A 1 -34.71 27.98 -2.81
C MET A 1 -33.48 28.05 -3.70
N ILE A 2 -32.46 28.83 -3.34
CA ILE A 2 -31.19 28.89 -4.07
C ILE A 2 -30.15 28.37 -3.08
N LEU A 3 -29.47 27.28 -3.45
CA LEU A 3 -28.39 26.68 -2.68
C LEU A 3 -27.08 26.94 -3.43
N GLY A 4 -25.98 27.14 -2.69
CA GLY A 4 -24.66 27.39 -3.26
C GLY A 4 -23.95 28.62 -2.68
N PRO A 5 -22.69 28.86 -3.10
CA PRO A 5 -21.83 29.90 -2.53
C PRO A 5 -22.24 31.32 -2.94
N GLU A 6 -23.03 31.46 -4.01
CA GLU A 6 -23.48 32.75 -4.53
C GLU A 6 -24.94 32.66 -5.01
N ALA A 7 -25.77 33.61 -4.57
CA ALA A 7 -27.13 33.78 -5.05
C ALA A 7 -27.26 35.16 -5.71
N ILE A 8 -27.31 35.19 -7.04
CA ILE A 8 -27.49 36.42 -7.82
C ILE A 8 -29.00 36.63 -8.03
N ILE A 9 -29.53 37.73 -7.50
CA ILE A 9 -30.94 38.12 -7.68
C ILE A 9 -30.98 39.38 -8.56
N ASP A 10 -31.25 39.18 -9.84
CA ASP A 10 -31.40 40.28 -10.80
C ASP A 10 -32.87 40.70 -10.92
N LEU A 11 -33.13 42.00 -10.71
CA LEU A 11 -34.45 42.59 -10.84
C LEU A 11 -34.63 43.18 -12.25
N TYR A 12 -35.48 42.58 -13.07
CA TYR A 12 -35.81 43.13 -14.38
C TYR A 12 -37.12 43.94 -14.32
N SER A 13 -37.03 45.27 -14.38
CA SER A 13 -38.18 46.16 -14.57
C SER A 13 -38.22 46.68 -16.01
N THR A 14 -39.37 46.55 -16.67
CA THR A 14 -39.60 47.05 -18.05
C THR A 14 -40.33 48.38 -18.12
N THR A 15 -40.64 49.01 -16.97
CA THR A 15 -41.46 50.23 -16.89
C THR A 15 -40.75 51.36 -16.13
N GLU A 16 -40.50 52.47 -16.84
CA GLU A 16 -40.18 53.79 -16.25
C GLU A 16 -41.43 54.36 -15.57
N GLY A 17 -41.72 53.93 -14.34
CA GLY A 17 -42.82 54.44 -13.54
C GLY A 17 -42.67 54.03 -12.08
N ASN A 18 -42.97 54.94 -11.16
CA ASN A 18 -42.64 54.93 -9.72
C ASN A 18 -43.20 53.76 -8.85
N GLU A 19 -43.55 52.62 -9.45
CA GLU A 19 -43.98 51.41 -8.74
C GLU A 19 -42.96 50.29 -8.98
N HIS A 20 -42.00 50.17 -8.05
CA HIS A 20 -40.97 49.12 -8.09
C HIS A 20 -41.55 47.81 -7.55
N TYR A 21 -41.67 46.79 -8.41
CA TYR A 21 -41.92 45.41 -7.98
C TYR A 21 -40.59 44.78 -7.59
N GLY A 22 -40.44 44.38 -6.32
CA GLY A 22 -39.27 43.68 -5.81
C GLY A 22 -39.64 42.37 -5.13
N TYR A 23 -38.63 41.54 -4.87
CA TYR A 23 -38.77 40.33 -4.04
C TYR A 23 -38.32 40.65 -2.61
N ARG A 24 -38.97 40.06 -1.61
CA ARG A 24 -38.47 40.04 -0.24
C ARG A 24 -37.75 38.72 -0.04
N ILE A 25 -36.45 38.76 0.24
CA ILE A 25 -35.74 37.59 0.74
C ILE A 25 -36.32 37.30 2.12
N GLU A 26 -37.05 36.20 2.23
CA GLU A 26 -37.70 35.80 3.48
C GLU A 26 -36.66 35.33 4.50
N ARG A 27 -35.61 34.65 4.03
CA ARG A 27 -34.58 34.04 4.88
C ARG A 27 -33.25 33.84 4.14
N ILE A 28 -32.15 33.86 4.88
CA ILE A 28 -30.80 33.47 4.43
C ILE A 28 -30.24 32.54 5.53
N THR A 29 -29.82 31.32 5.18
CA THR A 29 -28.97 30.48 6.04
C THR A 29 -27.56 30.57 5.50
N ARG A 30 -26.56 30.72 6.38
CA ARG A 30 -25.16 30.40 6.06
C ARG A 30 -24.43 29.94 7.32
N GLY A 31 -23.40 29.13 7.12
CA GLY A 31 -22.43 28.82 8.16
C GLY A 31 -21.48 30.00 8.40
N TYR A 32 -20.73 29.90 9.49
CA TYR A 32 -19.57 30.76 9.72
C TYR A 32 -18.38 30.25 8.91
N SER A 33 -17.63 31.18 8.33
CA SER A 33 -16.28 30.90 7.82
C SER A 33 -15.37 30.45 8.97
N LEU A 34 -14.27 29.77 8.65
CA LEU A 34 -13.30 29.36 9.67
C LEU A 34 -12.79 30.55 10.49
N ALA A 35 -12.55 31.69 9.86
CA ALA A 35 -12.16 32.92 10.56
C ALA A 35 -13.25 33.43 11.53
N GLU A 36 -14.54 33.36 11.14
CA GLU A 36 -15.66 33.74 12.01
C GLU A 36 -15.85 32.76 13.18
N LEU A 37 -15.57 31.47 12.96
CA LEU A 37 -15.58 30.45 14.01
C LEU A 37 -14.42 30.66 14.99
N GLU A 38 -13.22 30.90 14.49
CA GLU A 38 -12.03 31.21 15.29
C GLU A 38 -12.20 32.52 16.08
N GLU A 39 -12.86 33.54 15.52
CA GLU A 39 -13.16 34.78 16.22
C GLU A 39 -14.21 34.59 17.32
N ARG A 40 -15.25 33.79 17.04
CA ARG A 40 -16.39 33.59 17.95
C ARG A 40 -16.08 32.62 19.08
N TYR A 41 -15.38 31.54 18.79
CA TYR A 41 -15.09 30.48 19.75
C TYR A 41 -13.63 30.55 20.24
N GLY A 42 -12.72 31.26 19.55
CA GLY A 42 -11.30 31.34 19.88
C GLY A 42 -10.49 30.29 19.15
N THR A 43 -9.18 30.52 18.97
CA THR A 43 -8.23 29.63 18.25
C THR A 43 -7.95 28.28 18.96
N GLY A 44 -8.81 27.85 19.88
CA GLY A 44 -8.65 26.65 20.70
C GLY A 44 -9.82 26.29 21.61
N ALA A 45 -11.01 26.86 21.44
CA ALA A 45 -12.15 26.41 22.26
C ALA A 45 -12.71 25.10 21.70
N THR A 46 -12.73 24.09 22.57
CA THR A 46 -13.23 22.72 22.33
C THR A 46 -12.45 21.89 21.29
N ARG A 47 -11.12 21.98 21.28
CA ARG A 47 -10.29 20.89 20.70
C ARG A 47 -10.23 19.76 21.72
N ALA A 48 -10.91 18.66 21.42
CA ALA A 48 -10.82 17.43 22.21
C ALA A 48 -9.92 16.44 21.47
N ILE A 49 -8.74 16.95 21.15
CA ILE A 49 -7.62 16.22 20.59
C ILE A 49 -6.94 15.52 21.77
N CYS A 50 -6.90 14.21 21.76
CA CYS A 50 -6.36 13.41 22.85
C CYS A 50 -4.93 12.99 22.53
N GLY A 51 -4.02 13.96 22.46
CA GLY A 51 -2.62 13.71 22.10
C GLY A 51 -2.18 14.63 20.98
N SER A 52 -1.60 14.04 19.93
CA SER A 52 -1.39 14.73 18.65
C SER A 52 -2.69 14.79 17.87
N ASP A 53 -2.78 15.66 16.87
CA ASP A 53 -3.92 15.65 15.95
C ASP A 53 -3.71 14.56 14.89
N ASP A 54 -4.50 13.49 14.98
CA ASP A 54 -4.37 12.27 14.19
C ASP A 54 -5.51 12.13 13.16
N LYS A 55 -6.33 13.17 12.98
CA LYS A 55 -7.41 13.20 11.99
C LYS A 55 -6.88 13.54 10.61
N GLU A 56 -7.42 12.90 9.58
CA GLU A 56 -7.11 13.21 8.18
C GLU A 56 -8.37 13.47 7.36
N ASP A 57 -8.21 14.16 6.22
CA ASP A 57 -9.28 14.33 5.22
C ASP A 57 -9.84 12.96 4.82
N ALA A 58 -11.16 12.83 4.70
CA ALA A 58 -11.79 11.56 4.33
C ALA A 58 -11.24 10.98 3.02
N ALA A 59 -10.93 11.83 2.03
CA ALA A 59 -10.34 11.46 0.75
C ALA A 59 -8.98 10.75 0.86
N CYS A 60 -8.24 10.92 1.96
CA CYS A 60 -6.98 10.18 2.17
C CYS A 60 -7.20 8.68 2.35
N TYR A 61 -8.42 8.27 2.72
CA TYR A 61 -8.78 6.88 2.95
C TYR A 61 -9.37 6.17 1.72
N GLU A 62 -9.57 6.87 0.60
CA GLU A 62 -10.22 6.31 -0.61
C GLU A 62 -9.49 5.10 -1.18
N THR A 63 -8.16 5.07 -1.12
CA THR A 63 -7.34 3.95 -1.63
C THR A 63 -6.85 3.00 -0.54
N GLY A 64 -6.45 3.55 0.62
CA GLY A 64 -5.89 2.76 1.72
C GLY A 64 -6.95 2.02 2.56
N PHE A 65 -8.15 2.59 2.67
CA PHE A 65 -9.26 2.05 3.45
C PHE A 65 -10.61 2.32 2.75
N PRO A 66 -10.84 1.77 1.55
CA PRO A 66 -12.00 2.09 0.72
C PRO A 66 -13.33 1.84 1.43
N ASP A 67 -13.43 0.79 2.25
CA ASP A 67 -14.66 0.51 3.02
C ASP A 67 -14.98 1.61 4.05
N VAL A 68 -13.95 2.18 4.71
CA VAL A 68 -14.10 3.29 5.67
C VAL A 68 -14.51 4.57 4.95
N TYR A 69 -13.90 4.84 3.81
CA TYR A 69 -14.26 5.97 2.97
C TYR A 69 -15.71 5.87 2.46
N GLU A 70 -16.14 4.68 2.04
CA GLU A 70 -17.51 4.46 1.55
C GLU A 70 -18.55 4.71 2.65
N GLN A 71 -18.31 4.24 3.89
CA GLN A 71 -19.21 4.58 5.02
C GLN A 71 -19.28 6.09 5.27
N SER A 72 -18.20 6.83 5.02
CA SER A 72 -18.15 8.27 5.28
C SER A 72 -19.15 9.07 4.44
N ARG A 73 -19.64 8.52 3.32
CA ARG A 73 -20.52 9.22 2.37
C ARG A 73 -21.90 9.50 2.95
N ALA A 74 -22.38 8.62 3.83
CA ALA A 74 -23.65 8.77 4.53
C ALA A 74 -23.62 9.86 5.61
N VAL A 75 -22.46 10.49 5.86
CA VAL A 75 -22.25 11.52 6.87
C VAL A 75 -22.31 12.91 6.25
N ALA A 76 -23.09 13.79 6.87
CA ALA A 76 -23.36 15.14 6.43
C ALA A 76 -22.90 16.18 7.45
N ARG A 77 -22.50 17.35 6.94
CA ARG A 77 -22.31 18.55 7.74
C ARG A 77 -23.65 19.21 7.99
N ILE A 78 -23.89 19.67 9.21
CA ILE A 78 -25.01 20.55 9.50
C ILE A 78 -24.56 22.00 9.44
N VAL A 79 -25.29 22.82 8.67
CA VAL A 79 -25.13 24.28 8.64
C VAL A 79 -26.40 24.92 9.18
N MET A 80 -26.26 25.76 10.21
CA MET A 80 -27.40 26.41 10.86
C MET A 80 -27.27 27.93 10.82
N ASP A 81 -28.40 28.63 10.97
CA ASP A 81 -28.54 30.09 10.87
C ASP A 81 -27.73 30.83 11.95
N GLY A 82 -26.43 30.95 11.72
CA GLY A 82 -25.51 31.67 12.59
C GLY A 82 -25.10 30.94 13.87
N SER A 83 -25.10 29.60 13.94
CA SER A 83 -24.50 28.84 15.06
C SER A 83 -24.34 27.33 14.78
N ALA A 84 -23.76 26.65 15.80
CA ALA A 84 -23.43 25.25 16.05
C ALA A 84 -22.84 24.41 14.91
N LEU A 85 -21.63 23.94 15.14
CA LEU A 85 -20.90 23.05 14.26
C LEU A 85 -21.32 21.63 14.64
N CYS A 86 -22.01 20.94 13.75
CA CYS A 86 -22.48 19.59 14.02
C CYS A 86 -22.40 18.70 12.78
N THR A 87 -22.43 17.41 13.07
CA THR A 87 -22.44 16.32 12.11
C THR A 87 -23.80 15.60 12.22
N ALA A 88 -24.31 15.16 11.09
CA ALA A 88 -25.47 14.28 10.99
C ALA A 88 -25.11 13.09 10.09
N TRP A 89 -25.93 12.04 10.11
CA TRP A 89 -25.74 10.89 9.24
C TRP A 89 -27.05 10.18 8.95
N LEU A 90 -27.11 9.47 7.82
CA LEU A 90 -28.26 8.68 7.41
C LEU A 90 -28.24 7.34 8.14
N VAL A 91 -29.33 7.01 8.84
CA VAL A 91 -29.44 5.79 9.67
C VAL A 91 -30.33 4.72 9.04
N SER A 92 -30.99 5.01 7.91
CA SER A 92 -31.86 4.03 7.24
C SER A 92 -32.05 4.30 5.75
N CYS A 93 -32.50 3.27 5.05
CA CYS A 93 -33.00 3.30 3.67
C CYS A 93 -34.19 4.25 3.45
N GLU A 94 -34.90 4.66 4.51
CA GLU A 94 -36.06 5.56 4.44
C GLU A 94 -35.67 7.04 4.64
N ASN A 95 -34.39 7.40 4.49
CA ASN A 95 -33.88 8.78 4.62
C ASN A 95 -34.06 9.39 6.02
N HIS A 96 -34.01 8.54 7.05
CA HIS A 96 -33.90 9.01 8.42
C HIS A 96 -32.49 9.55 8.69
N VAL A 97 -32.42 10.71 9.34
CA VAL A 97 -31.20 11.42 9.70
C VAL A 97 -31.06 11.46 11.21
N MET A 98 -29.89 11.08 11.71
CA MET A 98 -29.55 11.11 13.12
C MET A 98 -28.49 12.18 13.42
N THR A 99 -28.64 12.88 14.54
CA THR A 99 -27.65 13.82 15.09
C THR A 99 -27.87 13.96 16.61
N ASN A 100 -27.12 14.83 17.29
CA ASN A 100 -27.36 15.09 18.70
C ASN A 100 -28.55 16.04 18.94
N ASN A 101 -29.19 15.89 20.10
CA ASN A 101 -30.21 16.84 20.56
C ASN A 101 -29.64 18.26 20.67
N HIS A 102 -28.45 18.43 21.26
CA HIS A 102 -27.87 19.76 21.41
C HIS A 102 -27.46 20.43 20.10
N CYS A 103 -27.41 19.68 18.98
CA CYS A 103 -27.19 20.22 17.64
C CYS A 103 -28.43 20.89 17.05
N THR A 104 -29.55 20.88 17.78
CA THR A 104 -30.85 21.36 17.30
C THR A 104 -31.47 22.38 18.24
N TRP A 105 -30.63 23.11 18.99
CA TRP A 105 -31.02 23.98 20.11
C TRP A 105 -30.37 25.38 20.05
N ASP A 106 -31.14 26.43 20.36
CA ASP A 106 -30.64 27.75 20.82
C ASP A 106 -31.39 28.26 22.08
N ASP A 107 -30.74 29.11 22.88
CA ASP A 107 -31.02 29.63 24.23
C ASP A 107 -32.49 30.06 24.52
N ASN A 108 -33.38 29.07 24.71
CA ASN A 108 -34.68 29.09 25.42
C ASN A 108 -35.96 28.77 24.62
N ASP A 109 -35.89 28.21 23.40
CA ASP A 109 -37.08 27.76 22.66
C ASP A 109 -36.97 26.25 22.33
N PHE A 110 -37.50 25.40 23.21
CA PHE A 110 -37.61 23.95 22.94
C PHE A 110 -38.62 23.75 21.81
N ASP A 111 -38.24 22.99 20.78
CA ASP A 111 -39.19 22.27 19.93
C ASP A 111 -40.00 23.16 18.97
N THR A 112 -39.33 23.93 18.12
CA THR A 112 -40.00 24.47 16.93
C THR A 112 -39.42 23.87 15.66
N GLN A 113 -40.29 23.23 14.87
CA GLN A 113 -40.04 22.88 13.46
C GLN A 113 -39.36 24.01 12.68
N GLY A 114 -39.63 25.26 13.06
CA GLY A 114 -39.00 26.44 12.49
C GLY A 114 -37.48 26.54 12.66
N GLU A 115 -36.85 25.89 13.64
CA GLU A 115 -35.38 25.80 13.74
C GLU A 115 -34.81 24.76 12.78
N LEU A 116 -35.43 23.58 12.72
CA LEU A 116 -35.08 22.54 11.76
C LEU A 116 -35.18 23.08 10.32
N ASP A 117 -36.23 23.83 10.00
CA ASP A 117 -36.40 24.51 8.70
C ASP A 117 -35.25 25.49 8.34
N ARG A 118 -34.37 25.80 9.30
CA ARG A 118 -33.17 26.63 9.13
C ARG A 118 -31.87 25.86 8.97
N MET A 119 -31.89 24.55 9.18
CA MET A 119 -30.74 23.66 9.09
C MET A 119 -30.57 23.15 7.66
N GLU A 120 -29.36 23.24 7.14
CA GLU A 120 -28.94 22.61 5.88
C GLU A 120 -28.09 21.39 6.19
N PHE A 121 -28.39 20.26 5.58
CA PHE A 121 -27.61 19.04 5.66
C PHE A 121 -26.81 18.89 4.37
N GLN A 122 -25.49 18.93 4.46
CA GLN A 122 -24.59 18.93 3.31
C GLN A 122 -23.82 17.61 3.24
N PHE A 123 -24.15 16.82 2.23
CA PHE A 123 -23.48 15.56 1.93
C PHE A 123 -22.29 15.80 1.01
N MET A 124 -21.26 14.97 1.19
CA MET A 124 -19.99 15.08 0.47
C MET A 124 -19.39 16.49 0.56
N TYR A 125 -19.52 17.14 1.73
CA TYR A 125 -18.76 18.34 2.02
C TYR A 125 -17.31 17.99 2.34
N GLU A 126 -16.46 17.96 1.32
CA GLU A 126 -15.17 17.28 1.39
C GLU A 126 -14.06 17.98 0.57
N SER A 127 -12.81 17.86 1.03
CA SER A 127 -11.58 18.29 0.37
C SER A 127 -10.81 17.10 -0.22
N ALA A 128 -9.90 17.37 -1.16
CA ALA A 128 -8.90 16.38 -1.57
C ALA A 128 -7.97 16.02 -0.40
N CYS A 129 -7.32 14.85 -0.47
CA CYS A 129 -6.35 14.43 0.54
C CYS A 129 -5.19 15.44 0.66
N GLY A 130 -4.90 15.88 1.89
CA GLY A 130 -3.91 16.92 2.17
C GLY A 130 -4.46 18.34 2.05
N GLY A 131 -5.79 18.48 2.06
CA GLY A 131 -6.53 19.73 2.00
C GLY A 131 -6.87 20.23 0.60
N GLY A 132 -7.61 21.33 0.54
CA GLY A 132 -8.03 21.95 -0.72
C GLY A 132 -9.33 22.73 -0.61
N ALA A 133 -9.84 23.20 -1.75
CA ALA A 133 -11.17 23.78 -1.81
C ALA A 133 -12.22 22.67 -1.66
N ALA A 134 -13.04 22.75 -0.61
CA ALA A 134 -14.09 21.77 -0.40
C ALA A 134 -15.31 22.06 -1.27
N THR A 135 -15.94 20.99 -1.74
CA THR A 135 -17.18 21.04 -2.52
C THR A 135 -18.33 20.45 -1.72
N VAL A 136 -19.57 20.86 -1.99
CA VAL A 136 -20.78 20.16 -1.54
C VAL A 136 -21.39 19.53 -2.77
N GLU A 137 -21.63 18.22 -2.74
CA GLU A 137 -22.26 17.53 -3.87
C GLU A 137 -23.78 17.64 -3.80
N TYR A 138 -24.34 17.48 -2.59
CA TYR A 138 -25.77 17.47 -2.37
C TYR A 138 -26.12 18.08 -1.01
N SER A 139 -27.27 18.74 -0.96
CA SER A 139 -27.80 19.27 0.29
C SER A 139 -29.31 19.43 0.25
N PHE A 140 -29.93 19.34 1.43
CA PHE A 140 -31.32 19.73 1.61
C PHE A 140 -31.48 20.56 2.88
N MET A 141 -32.60 21.29 2.94
CA MET A 141 -32.97 22.15 4.06
C MET A 141 -34.12 21.52 4.86
N GLY A 142 -34.02 21.52 6.18
CA GLY A 142 -35.10 21.11 7.07
C GLY A 142 -35.37 19.60 7.08
N GLY A 143 -36.62 19.25 7.38
CA GLY A 143 -37.07 17.87 7.57
C GLY A 143 -38.30 17.83 8.47
N THR A 144 -38.67 16.65 8.95
CA THR A 144 -39.71 16.49 9.98
C THR A 144 -39.13 15.87 11.23
N TRP A 145 -39.45 16.45 12.39
CA TRP A 145 -39.09 15.88 13.69
C TRP A 145 -39.81 14.56 13.95
N LEU A 146 -39.04 13.49 14.16
CA LEU A 146 -39.59 12.18 14.54
C LEU A 146 -39.38 11.88 16.01
N GLU A 147 -38.20 12.18 16.54
CA GLU A 147 -37.86 11.96 17.94
C GLU A 147 -36.77 12.93 18.40
N ASN A 148 -36.83 13.31 19.69
CA ASN A 148 -35.83 14.19 20.29
C ASN A 148 -35.66 13.85 21.78
N ASP A 149 -34.56 13.20 22.14
CA ASP A 149 -34.31 12.77 23.52
C ASP A 149 -33.10 13.52 24.11
N ARG A 150 -33.37 14.31 25.15
CA ARG A 150 -32.36 15.09 25.85
C ARG A 150 -31.46 14.26 26.77
N ASN A 151 -31.94 13.13 27.28
CA ASN A 151 -31.17 12.28 28.21
C ASN A 151 -30.13 11.44 27.46
N LEU A 152 -30.46 11.03 26.24
CA LEU A 152 -29.58 10.31 25.33
C LEU A 152 -28.96 11.22 24.25
N ASP A 153 -29.18 12.53 24.38
CA ASP A 153 -28.64 13.58 23.51
C ASP A 153 -28.72 13.22 22.01
N TYR A 154 -29.87 12.72 21.55
CA TYR A 154 -30.08 12.40 20.14
C TYR A 154 -31.38 12.98 19.60
N THR A 155 -31.35 13.16 18.29
CA THR A 155 -32.45 13.64 17.46
C THR A 155 -32.59 12.72 16.28
N LEU A 156 -33.83 12.33 15.96
CA LEU A 156 -34.19 11.63 14.73
C LEU A 156 -35.08 12.53 13.87
N ILE A 157 -34.67 12.71 12.62
CA ILE A 157 -35.32 13.57 11.63
C ILE A 157 -35.65 12.74 10.38
N GLN A 158 -36.83 12.95 9.81
CA GLN A 158 -37.16 12.50 8.47
C GLN A 158 -36.72 13.56 7.45
N ALA A 159 -35.94 13.19 6.43
CA ALA A 159 -35.63 14.11 5.34
C ALA A 159 -36.92 14.59 4.62
N PRO A 160 -36.94 15.80 4.03
CA PRO A 160 -38.12 16.33 3.34
C PRO A 160 -38.65 15.39 2.23
N GLU A 161 -39.97 15.41 2.01
CA GLU A 161 -40.59 14.63 0.93
C GLU A 161 -39.98 14.97 -0.44
N GLY A 162 -39.52 13.94 -1.16
CA GLY A 162 -38.88 14.07 -2.46
C GLY A 162 -37.34 14.09 -2.41
N GLU A 163 -36.74 14.26 -1.24
CA GLU A 163 -35.31 14.06 -1.03
C GLU A 163 -35.01 12.57 -0.81
N ASN A 164 -33.94 12.06 -1.42
CA ASN A 164 -33.56 10.64 -1.29
C ASN A 164 -32.02 10.44 -1.20
N PRO A 165 -31.34 11.11 -0.24
CA PRO A 165 -29.89 10.98 -0.10
C PRO A 165 -29.43 9.55 0.19
N ALA A 166 -30.22 8.71 0.87
CA ALA A 166 -29.85 7.33 1.19
C ALA A 166 -29.62 6.48 -0.07
N SER A 167 -30.36 6.73 -1.14
CA SER A 167 -30.16 6.03 -2.43
C SER A 167 -28.85 6.40 -3.15
N THR A 168 -28.25 7.55 -2.82
CA THR A 168 -27.05 8.07 -3.48
C THR A 168 -25.80 7.87 -2.63
N TYR A 169 -25.92 8.02 -1.31
CA TYR A 169 -24.81 8.03 -0.37
C TYR A 169 -24.82 6.85 0.61
N GLY A 170 -25.80 5.94 0.49
CA GLY A 170 -26.02 4.87 1.45
C GLY A 170 -26.53 5.38 2.80
N TRP A 171 -26.54 4.49 3.78
CA TRP A 171 -26.83 4.80 5.18
C TRP A 171 -26.00 3.90 6.08
N LEU A 172 -25.79 4.31 7.32
CA LEU A 172 -25.00 3.55 8.29
C LEU A 172 -25.90 2.63 9.11
N LEU A 173 -25.47 1.38 9.23
CA LEU A 173 -26.15 0.38 10.03
C LEU A 173 -25.77 0.50 11.51
N ILE A 174 -26.71 0.17 12.39
CA ILE A 174 -26.51 0.12 13.84
C ILE A 174 -25.98 -1.26 14.24
N ASP A 175 -24.91 -1.26 15.04
CA ASP A 175 -24.49 -2.46 15.78
C ASP A 175 -25.21 -2.47 17.13
N ASN A 176 -26.30 -3.24 17.23
CA ASN A 176 -27.08 -3.31 18.46
C ASN A 176 -26.42 -4.17 19.56
N ARG A 177 -25.12 -4.48 19.43
CA ARG A 177 -24.30 -5.09 20.47
C ARG A 177 -23.63 -4.02 21.33
N LEU A 178 -23.17 -4.42 22.53
CA LEU A 178 -22.32 -3.56 23.32
C LEU A 178 -20.91 -3.78 22.78
N VAL A 179 -20.33 -2.76 22.17
CA VAL A 179 -18.97 -2.81 21.60
C VAL A 179 -17.97 -3.23 22.67
N ASP A 180 -17.02 -4.11 22.33
CA ASP A 180 -16.06 -4.65 23.27
C ASP A 180 -15.00 -3.62 23.67
N ILE A 181 -14.39 -3.78 24.85
CA ILE A 181 -13.21 -3.01 25.23
C ILE A 181 -12.06 -3.45 24.31
N ASP A 182 -11.22 -2.52 23.89
CA ASP A 182 -10.12 -2.69 22.92
C ASP A 182 -10.59 -2.98 21.48
N GLU A 183 -11.91 -2.94 21.20
CA GLU A 183 -12.39 -3.01 19.81
C GLU A 183 -12.03 -1.73 19.07
N THR A 184 -11.41 -1.89 17.90
CA THR A 184 -10.98 -0.76 17.08
C THR A 184 -12.17 -0.05 16.45
N ILE A 185 -12.11 1.27 16.40
CA ILE A 185 -13.19 2.14 15.94
C ILE A 185 -12.66 3.26 15.05
N TYR A 186 -13.58 3.96 14.39
CA TYR A 186 -13.30 5.22 13.72
C TYR A 186 -14.49 6.17 13.84
N ILE A 187 -14.21 7.47 13.72
CA ILE A 187 -15.22 8.53 13.80
C ILE A 187 -15.17 9.33 12.52
N VAL A 188 -16.32 9.45 11.86
CA VAL A 188 -16.47 10.30 10.67
C VAL A 188 -17.20 11.56 11.09
N GLY A 189 -16.68 12.73 10.73
CA GLY A 189 -17.38 13.97 11.07
C GLY A 189 -16.87 15.22 10.39
N HIS A 190 -17.36 16.34 10.89
CA HIS A 190 -16.96 17.68 10.47
C HIS A 190 -16.39 18.48 11.65
N PRO A 191 -15.17 18.14 12.13
CA PRO A 191 -14.55 18.81 13.25
C PRO A 191 -14.31 20.29 12.90
N GLY A 192 -14.67 21.21 13.79
CA GLY A 192 -14.65 22.65 13.49
C GLY A 192 -15.62 23.09 12.38
N GLY A 193 -16.56 22.25 11.94
CA GLY A 193 -17.37 22.44 10.73
C GLY A 193 -16.57 22.46 9.43
N ARG A 194 -15.33 21.97 9.48
CA ARG A 194 -14.43 21.80 8.33
C ARG A 194 -14.93 20.71 7.39
N PRO A 195 -14.29 20.54 6.22
CA PRO A 195 -14.54 19.41 5.35
C PRO A 195 -14.42 18.08 6.11
N LYS A 196 -15.04 17.04 5.57
CA LYS A 196 -15.14 15.74 6.22
C LYS A 196 -13.75 15.21 6.59
N GLU A 197 -13.55 14.93 7.87
CA GLU A 197 -12.33 14.34 8.44
C GLU A 197 -12.70 13.01 9.12
N ILE A 198 -11.77 12.05 9.11
CA ILE A 198 -11.92 10.76 9.77
C ILE A 198 -10.84 10.63 10.86
N SER A 199 -11.28 10.29 12.07
CA SER A 199 -10.38 9.87 13.16
C SER A 199 -10.31 8.34 13.15
N LEU A 200 -9.27 7.81 12.51
CA LEU A 200 -8.99 6.37 12.40
C LEU A 200 -7.83 5.94 13.31
N TYR A 201 -6.84 6.81 13.47
CA TYR A 201 -5.65 6.58 14.28
C TYR A 201 -5.71 7.40 15.58
N SER A 202 -4.94 6.95 16.58
CA SER A 202 -4.79 7.63 17.86
C SER A 202 -3.38 7.45 18.39
N THR A 203 -2.69 8.56 18.63
CA THR A 203 -1.36 8.59 19.26
C THR A 203 -1.44 8.62 20.78
N HIS A 204 -2.63 8.52 21.37
CA HIS A 204 -2.80 8.54 22.82
C HIS A 204 -2.15 7.33 23.48
N SER A 205 -1.46 7.52 24.61
CA SER A 205 -0.68 6.45 25.26
C SER A 205 -1.50 5.26 25.76
N THR A 206 -2.82 5.40 25.88
CA THR A 206 -3.70 4.26 26.19
C THR A 206 -3.93 3.36 24.98
N ASP A 207 -3.83 3.92 23.78
CA ASP A 207 -4.04 3.22 22.51
C ASP A 207 -2.68 2.80 21.90
N GLN A 208 -1.55 3.29 22.42
CA GLN A 208 -0.18 2.94 21.97
C GLN A 208 0.21 1.47 22.21
N ASP A 209 -0.54 0.72 23.01
CA ASP A 209 -0.35 -0.73 23.18
C ASP A 209 -0.97 -1.54 22.02
N ASN A 210 -1.72 -0.87 21.13
CA ASN A 210 -2.17 -1.42 19.85
C ASN A 210 -1.03 -1.34 18.82
N PRO A 211 -0.51 -2.46 18.30
CA PRO A 211 0.62 -2.47 17.36
C PRO A 211 0.32 -1.71 16.06
N ASP A 212 -0.95 -1.52 15.73
CA ASP A 212 -1.40 -0.89 14.50
C ASP A 212 -1.78 0.60 14.67
N GLY A 213 -1.76 1.12 15.92
CA GLY A 213 -2.02 2.52 16.24
C GLY A 213 -3.46 3.00 16.02
N PHE A 214 -4.41 2.07 15.86
CA PHE A 214 -5.82 2.43 15.64
C PHE A 214 -6.48 2.91 16.92
N CYS A 215 -7.41 3.84 16.71
CA CYS A 215 -8.44 4.22 17.66
C CYS A 215 -9.19 3.01 18.25
N GLU A 216 -9.45 3.01 19.56
CA GLU A 216 -10.16 1.92 20.22
C GLU A 216 -11.11 2.38 21.34
N VAL A 217 -12.01 1.47 21.73
CA VAL A 217 -12.88 1.65 22.90
C VAL A 217 -12.11 1.34 24.18
N PHE A 218 -11.77 2.36 24.96
CA PHE A 218 -11.11 2.13 26.26
C PHE A 218 -12.10 1.85 27.41
N SER A 219 -13.40 2.15 27.22
CA SER A 219 -14.39 1.92 28.27
C SER A 219 -15.82 1.88 27.73
N GLN A 220 -16.57 0.88 28.22
CA GLN A 220 -17.99 0.76 27.96
C GLN A 220 -18.86 1.57 28.94
N ASN A 221 -18.30 2.15 30.00
CA ASN A 221 -19.09 2.77 31.08
C ASN A 221 -18.46 4.06 31.60
N GLN A 222 -18.08 4.95 30.68
CA GLN A 222 -17.59 6.26 31.05
C GLN A 222 -18.67 7.10 31.74
N PRO A 223 -18.29 7.93 32.74
CA PRO A 223 -19.22 8.88 33.32
C PRO A 223 -19.80 9.80 32.24
N VAL A 224 -21.12 9.90 32.26
CA VAL A 224 -21.95 10.75 31.40
C VAL A 224 -21.42 12.18 31.36
N CYS A 225 -21.26 12.71 30.15
CA CYS A 225 -20.74 14.05 29.97
C CYS A 225 -21.73 15.14 30.44
N VAL A 226 -22.98 15.05 30.00
CA VAL A 226 -24.07 15.96 30.38
C VAL A 226 -25.39 15.20 30.43
N GLY A 227 -26.23 15.49 31.44
CA GLY A 227 -27.67 15.20 31.37
C GLY A 227 -28.16 13.76 31.52
N GLY A 228 -27.30 12.74 31.50
CA GLY A 228 -27.70 11.33 31.54
C GLY A 228 -27.55 10.59 32.89
N SER A 229 -27.98 9.32 32.91
CA SER A 229 -27.86 8.41 34.07
C SER A 229 -27.24 7.04 33.73
N VAL A 230 -26.90 6.81 32.46
CA VAL A 230 -26.31 5.56 31.93
C VAL A 230 -24.90 5.88 31.45
N GLY A 231 -23.91 5.02 31.74
CA GLY A 231 -22.54 5.28 31.29
C GLY A 231 -22.38 5.19 29.77
N GLU A 232 -21.41 5.91 29.22
CA GLU A 232 -21.16 6.10 27.79
C GLU A 232 -19.99 5.24 27.27
N ILE A 233 -19.88 5.11 25.95
CA ILE A 233 -18.67 4.55 25.32
C ILE A 233 -17.59 5.64 25.34
N GLY A 234 -16.43 5.31 25.88
CA GLY A 234 -15.26 6.18 25.91
C GLY A 234 -14.18 5.73 24.93
N TYR A 235 -13.55 6.70 24.27
CA TYR A 235 -12.42 6.54 23.36
C TYR A 235 -11.48 7.75 23.42
N TYR A 236 -10.27 7.60 22.91
CA TYR A 236 -9.31 8.69 22.74
C TYR A 236 -9.20 9.19 21.30
N CYS A 237 -10.05 8.71 20.39
CA CYS A 237 -10.17 9.28 19.05
C CYS A 237 -10.42 10.78 19.08
N ASP A 238 -9.67 11.50 18.27
CA ASP A 238 -9.72 12.93 18.20
C ASP A 238 -11.07 13.45 17.69
N THR A 239 -11.56 14.48 18.37
CA THR A 239 -12.77 15.20 17.97
C THR A 239 -12.62 16.69 18.28
N GLU A 240 -13.49 17.52 17.71
CA GLU A 240 -13.54 18.96 18.01
C GLU A 240 -15.00 19.42 18.06
N GLY A 241 -15.25 20.65 18.53
CA GLY A 241 -16.55 21.28 18.31
C GLY A 241 -16.90 21.24 16.82
N GLY A 242 -17.99 20.60 16.43
CA GLY A 242 -18.21 20.17 15.04
C GLY A 242 -18.53 18.68 14.90
N SER A 243 -17.82 17.87 15.67
CA SER A 243 -17.98 16.42 15.68
C SER A 243 -19.23 15.95 16.43
N SER A 244 -19.93 16.83 17.13
CA SER A 244 -21.22 16.51 17.76
C SER A 244 -22.18 15.92 16.74
N GLY A 245 -22.70 14.74 17.03
CA GLY A 245 -23.62 13.98 16.19
C GLY A 245 -22.91 13.01 15.24
N SER A 246 -21.58 12.98 15.25
CA SER A 246 -20.80 12.02 14.47
C SER A 246 -21.10 10.57 14.86
N PRO A 247 -21.24 9.67 13.88
CA PRO A 247 -21.27 8.24 14.15
C PRO A 247 -19.88 7.76 14.59
N VAL A 248 -19.84 6.90 15.60
CA VAL A 248 -18.67 6.13 16.00
C VAL A 248 -18.88 4.72 15.47
N LEU A 249 -18.03 4.27 14.55
CA LEU A 249 -18.17 2.99 13.85
C LEU A 249 -17.15 1.97 14.34
N SER A 250 -17.57 0.72 14.47
CA SER A 250 -16.64 -0.41 14.66
C SER A 250 -15.86 -0.66 13.38
N ARG A 251 -14.55 -0.85 13.47
CA ARG A 251 -13.71 -1.30 12.36
C ARG A 251 -13.94 -2.76 11.97
N VAL A 252 -14.51 -3.56 12.88
CA VAL A 252 -14.80 -4.98 12.66
C VAL A 252 -16.07 -5.13 11.84
N THR A 253 -17.09 -4.32 12.12
CA THR A 253 -18.42 -4.47 11.50
C THR A 253 -18.78 -3.35 10.53
N ASN A 254 -18.05 -2.22 10.52
CA ASN A 254 -18.42 -0.98 9.84
C ASN A 254 -19.81 -0.45 10.22
N LYS A 255 -20.27 -0.79 11.43
CA LYS A 255 -21.56 -0.37 11.97
C LYS A 255 -21.39 0.60 13.13
N VAL A 256 -22.36 1.49 13.30
CA VAL A 256 -22.39 2.49 14.36
C VAL A 256 -22.57 1.81 15.71
N VAL A 257 -21.62 2.03 16.63
CA VAL A 257 -21.62 1.51 18.01
C VAL A 257 -21.93 2.59 19.04
N ALA A 258 -21.71 3.87 18.70
CA ALA A 258 -22.04 5.01 19.55
C ALA A 258 -22.31 6.28 18.73
N LEU A 259 -23.02 7.23 19.34
CA LEU A 259 -23.23 8.58 18.81
C LEU A 259 -22.32 9.56 19.57
N HIS A 260 -21.31 10.13 18.92
CA HIS A 260 -20.43 11.12 19.56
C HIS A 260 -21.24 12.33 19.99
N HIS A 261 -21.00 12.81 21.22
CA HIS A 261 -21.70 13.99 21.73
C HIS A 261 -20.89 14.83 22.72
N CYS A 262 -19.71 14.35 23.15
CA CYS A 262 -18.88 15.03 24.12
C CYS A 262 -17.40 15.03 23.74
N ALA A 263 -16.92 16.21 23.39
CA ALA A 263 -15.55 16.54 23.06
C ALA A 263 -14.80 17.04 24.32
N ASN A 264 -14.42 16.13 25.23
CA ASN A 264 -13.59 16.43 26.41
C ASN A 264 -12.78 15.19 26.85
N CYS A 265 -11.57 15.03 26.31
CA CYS A 265 -10.69 13.88 26.50
C CYS A 265 -10.72 13.32 27.94
N PRO A 266 -11.08 12.03 28.12
CA PRO A 266 -11.50 11.09 27.07
C PRO A 266 -12.82 11.48 26.40
N ASN A 267 -12.87 11.34 25.07
CA ASN A 267 -14.08 11.60 24.28
C ASN A 267 -15.13 10.51 24.52
N ARG A 268 -16.40 10.87 24.31
CA ARG A 268 -17.53 10.01 24.69
C ARG A 268 -18.62 10.03 23.64
N GLY A 269 -19.23 8.86 23.47
CA GLY A 269 -20.43 8.68 22.68
C GLY A 269 -21.53 7.96 23.47
N VAL A 270 -22.77 8.38 23.23
CA VAL A 270 -23.95 7.70 23.74
C VAL A 270 -24.03 6.32 23.10
N ARG A 271 -24.23 5.27 23.91
CA ARG A 271 -24.31 3.89 23.40
C ARG A 271 -25.45 3.77 22.41
N ILE A 272 -25.17 3.28 21.21
CA ILE A 272 -26.19 3.19 20.16
C ILE A 272 -27.35 2.26 20.57
N GLN A 273 -27.08 1.24 21.39
CA GLN A 273 -28.10 0.31 21.89
C GLN A 273 -29.19 1.02 22.71
N ASN A 274 -28.84 2.07 23.45
CA ASN A 274 -29.80 2.83 24.25
C ASN A 274 -30.68 3.71 23.36
N ILE A 275 -30.07 4.33 22.33
CA ILE A 275 -30.79 5.09 21.31
C ILE A 275 -31.76 4.15 20.57
N TRP A 276 -31.26 3.02 20.09
CA TRP A 276 -32.07 1.99 19.44
C TRP A 276 -33.23 1.52 20.32
N ALA A 277 -32.97 1.12 21.56
CA ALA A 277 -34.03 0.65 22.46
C ALA A 277 -35.09 1.73 22.77
N THR A 278 -34.68 3.00 22.88
CA THR A 278 -35.58 4.13 23.11
C THR A 278 -36.43 4.40 21.87
N ASN A 279 -35.80 4.48 20.70
CA ASN A 279 -36.49 4.71 19.44
C ASN A 279 -37.48 3.58 19.10
N GLN A 280 -37.09 2.31 19.27
CA GLN A 280 -37.99 1.17 19.02
C GLN A 280 -39.17 1.11 20.00
N ALA A 281 -39.06 1.74 21.17
CA ALA A 281 -40.18 1.90 22.10
C ALA A 281 -41.07 3.13 21.78
N GLY A 282 -40.60 4.02 20.91
CA GLY A 282 -41.27 5.24 20.48
C GLY A 282 -42.33 5.02 19.41
N ALA A 283 -42.90 6.12 18.91
CA ALA A 283 -43.95 6.10 17.88
C ALA A 283 -43.40 5.97 16.44
N ASN A 284 -42.12 6.27 16.24
CA ASN A 284 -41.43 6.31 14.95
C ASN A 284 -40.21 5.37 14.99
N ALA A 285 -40.49 4.08 15.12
CA ALA A 285 -39.45 3.05 15.17
C ALA A 285 -38.68 3.01 13.85
N LEU A 286 -37.36 2.96 13.93
CA LEU A 286 -36.48 2.82 12.79
C LEU A 286 -36.74 1.50 12.05
N PRO A 287 -36.69 1.50 10.71
CA PRO A 287 -36.94 0.32 9.89
C PRO A 287 -35.80 -0.71 10.02
N ALA A 288 -36.06 -1.96 9.60
CA ALA A 288 -35.12 -3.07 9.71
C ALA A 288 -33.78 -2.82 8.99
N CYS A 289 -33.83 -2.11 7.86
CA CYS A 289 -32.64 -1.68 7.12
C CYS A 289 -31.69 -0.79 7.94
N SER A 290 -32.08 -0.31 9.12
CA SER A 290 -31.20 0.42 10.05
C SER A 290 -30.29 -0.51 10.86
N LEU A 291 -30.55 -1.83 10.89
CA LEU A 291 -29.75 -2.83 11.61
C LEU A 291 -29.04 -3.80 10.67
N PHE A 292 -29.73 -4.21 9.62
CA PHE A 292 -29.30 -5.27 8.72
C PHE A 292 -29.01 -4.69 7.34
N ASP A 293 -27.92 -5.18 6.75
CA ASP A 293 -27.73 -5.07 5.31
C ASP A 293 -28.54 -6.21 4.70
N ASP A 294 -29.80 -5.92 4.41
CA ASP A 294 -30.69 -6.87 3.75
C ASP A 294 -30.43 -6.88 2.22
N ALA A 295 -29.57 -5.98 1.70
CA ALA A 295 -29.14 -6.03 0.31
C ALA A 295 -28.17 -7.19 0.12
N GLY A 296 -28.64 -8.26 -0.49
CA GLY A 296 -27.82 -9.41 -0.77
C GLY A 296 -26.71 -9.11 -1.79
N ARG A 297 -25.57 -9.77 -1.64
CA ARG A 297 -24.41 -9.71 -2.57
C ARG A 297 -23.93 -11.11 -2.92
N VAL A 298 -23.32 -11.25 -4.10
CA VAL A 298 -22.63 -12.48 -4.55
C VAL A 298 -21.20 -12.14 -4.95
N LYS A 299 -20.25 -13.05 -4.67
CA LYS A 299 -18.83 -12.84 -4.94
C LYS A 299 -18.10 -14.13 -5.33
N LEU A 300 -17.14 -14.03 -6.24
CA LEU A 300 -16.11 -15.03 -6.60
C LEU A 300 -14.81 -14.79 -5.81
N ASP A 301 -14.03 -15.86 -5.59
CA ASP A 301 -12.77 -15.79 -4.84
C ASP A 301 -11.57 -15.25 -5.63
N ALA A 302 -11.66 -15.14 -6.95
CA ALA A 302 -10.65 -14.55 -7.82
C ALA A 302 -11.28 -13.93 -9.07
N ASP A 303 -10.55 -13.01 -9.72
CA ASP A 303 -10.97 -12.39 -10.99
C ASP A 303 -10.50 -13.18 -12.23
N LEU A 304 -9.60 -14.16 -12.02
CA LEU A 304 -8.97 -14.97 -13.06
C LEU A 304 -8.78 -16.43 -12.60
N TYR A 305 -9.13 -17.38 -13.45
CA TYR A 305 -9.05 -18.82 -13.17
C TYR A 305 -8.43 -19.62 -14.31
N THR A 306 -7.93 -20.83 -13.99
CA THR A 306 -7.56 -21.82 -15.01
C THR A 306 -8.76 -22.62 -15.51
N CYS A 307 -8.64 -23.19 -16.72
CA CYS A 307 -9.65 -24.11 -17.30
C CYS A 307 -9.94 -25.38 -16.47
N SER A 308 -9.17 -25.65 -15.41
CA SER A 308 -9.32 -26.80 -14.52
C SER A 308 -9.33 -26.40 -13.04
N GLY A 309 -9.52 -25.11 -12.75
CA GLY A 309 -9.60 -24.58 -11.40
C GLY A 309 -10.96 -24.88 -10.75
N THR A 310 -11.07 -24.54 -9.46
CA THR A 310 -12.33 -24.55 -8.72
C THR A 310 -12.64 -23.11 -8.33
N ALA A 311 -13.83 -22.63 -8.70
CA ALA A 311 -14.31 -21.31 -8.28
C ALA A 311 -15.10 -21.44 -6.97
N SER A 312 -14.74 -20.63 -5.98
CA SER A 312 -15.52 -20.48 -4.74
C SER A 312 -16.50 -19.34 -4.89
N VAL A 313 -17.74 -19.56 -4.47
CA VAL A 313 -18.83 -18.58 -4.52
C VAL A 313 -19.32 -18.29 -3.12
N GLU A 314 -19.43 -17.02 -2.78
CA GLU A 314 -20.04 -16.53 -1.54
C GLU A 314 -21.27 -15.66 -1.83
N VAL A 315 -22.35 -15.87 -1.08
CA VAL A 315 -23.47 -14.94 -0.99
C VAL A 315 -23.56 -14.41 0.43
N SER A 316 -23.81 -13.12 0.60
CA SER A 316 -24.14 -12.55 1.90
C SER A 316 -25.40 -11.72 1.79
N ASP A 317 -26.40 -12.08 2.60
CA ASP A 317 -27.73 -11.50 2.59
C ASP A 317 -28.33 -11.56 4.00
N GLY A 318 -28.56 -10.38 4.59
CA GLY A 318 -29.11 -10.24 5.93
C GLY A 318 -30.53 -10.77 6.09
N SER A 319 -31.32 -10.74 5.03
CA SER A 319 -32.71 -11.19 5.01
C SER A 319 -32.83 -12.73 5.11
N LEU A 320 -31.77 -13.44 4.74
CA LEU A 320 -31.72 -14.91 4.66
C LEU A 320 -31.09 -15.59 5.89
N ARG A 321 -30.82 -14.87 6.98
CA ARG A 321 -30.26 -15.46 8.21
C ARG A 321 -31.07 -16.67 8.69
N GLY A 322 -30.40 -17.80 8.87
CA GLY A 322 -31.01 -19.04 9.36
C GLY A 322 -31.79 -19.82 8.29
N ALA A 323 -31.72 -19.40 7.02
CA ALA A 323 -32.28 -20.16 5.90
C ALA A 323 -31.54 -21.50 5.68
N GLY A 324 -30.29 -21.61 6.15
CA GLY A 324 -29.45 -22.81 6.05
C GLY A 324 -28.81 -23.03 4.68
N THR A 325 -29.55 -22.80 3.59
CA THR A 325 -29.04 -22.93 2.20
C THR A 325 -29.61 -21.86 1.29
N GLN A 326 -28.86 -21.47 0.27
CA GLN A 326 -29.27 -20.52 -0.77
C GLN A 326 -28.80 -21.01 -2.15
N GLU A 327 -29.61 -20.84 -3.21
CA GLU A 327 -29.25 -21.19 -4.58
C GLU A 327 -28.76 -19.97 -5.37
N VAL A 328 -27.79 -20.19 -6.26
CA VAL A 328 -27.30 -19.23 -7.27
C VAL A 328 -27.22 -19.92 -8.63
N THR A 329 -27.18 -19.14 -9.71
CA THR A 329 -26.91 -19.66 -11.05
C THR A 329 -25.54 -19.21 -11.55
N ILE A 330 -24.85 -20.01 -12.34
CA ILE A 330 -23.55 -19.65 -12.92
C ILE A 330 -23.45 -20.10 -14.38
N TRP A 331 -22.91 -19.26 -15.26
CA TRP A 331 -22.81 -19.53 -16.69
C TRP A 331 -21.54 -18.88 -17.28
N SER A 332 -21.10 -19.37 -18.44
CA SER A 332 -19.95 -18.82 -19.17
C SER A 332 -20.30 -18.49 -20.62
N ASP A 333 -19.38 -17.86 -21.34
CA ASP A 333 -19.49 -17.65 -22.78
C ASP A 333 -19.65 -18.97 -23.57
N THR A 334 -19.04 -20.04 -23.08
CA THR A 334 -19.13 -21.40 -23.65
C THR A 334 -20.38 -22.15 -23.21
N GLU A 335 -20.70 -22.09 -21.92
CA GLU A 335 -21.85 -22.73 -21.29
C GLU A 335 -22.92 -21.69 -20.98
N THR A 336 -23.64 -21.25 -22.01
CA THR A 336 -24.62 -20.16 -21.89
C THR A 336 -25.91 -20.59 -21.18
N THR A 337 -26.09 -21.88 -20.89
CA THR A 337 -27.22 -22.37 -20.10
C THR A 337 -26.73 -22.56 -18.67
N PRO A 338 -27.25 -21.81 -17.68
CA PRO A 338 -26.64 -21.80 -16.35
C PRO A 338 -26.70 -23.13 -15.61
N GLU A 339 -25.64 -23.40 -14.86
CA GLU A 339 -25.63 -24.35 -13.74
C GLU A 339 -26.35 -23.75 -12.53
N VAL A 340 -26.93 -24.59 -11.68
CA VAL A 340 -27.51 -24.20 -10.39
C VAL A 340 -26.62 -24.71 -9.28
N LEU A 341 -26.11 -23.81 -8.46
CA LEU A 341 -25.24 -24.11 -7.33
C LEU A 341 -25.99 -23.87 -6.01
N THR A 342 -25.99 -24.86 -5.13
CA THR A 342 -26.53 -24.73 -3.76
C THR A 342 -25.41 -24.37 -2.79
N LEU A 343 -25.51 -23.18 -2.20
CA LEU A 343 -24.62 -22.67 -1.16
C LEU A 343 -25.15 -23.02 0.23
N THR A 344 -24.23 -23.22 1.19
CA THR A 344 -24.56 -23.55 2.58
C THR A 344 -24.15 -22.42 3.50
N GLU A 345 -24.98 -22.12 4.50
CA GLU A 345 -24.70 -21.06 5.48
C GLU A 345 -23.43 -21.40 6.29
N THR A 346 -22.49 -20.46 6.34
CA THR A 346 -21.14 -20.68 6.89
C THR A 346 -21.13 -20.77 8.42
N SER A 347 -22.11 -20.14 9.07
CA SER A 347 -22.38 -20.27 10.49
C SER A 347 -23.87 -20.06 10.79
N VAL A 348 -24.32 -20.48 11.98
CA VAL A 348 -25.75 -20.41 12.34
C VAL A 348 -26.21 -18.95 12.33
N ASP A 349 -27.27 -18.67 11.57
CA ASP A 349 -27.94 -17.36 11.47
C ASP A 349 -27.02 -16.22 10.99
N SER A 350 -26.00 -16.53 10.18
CA SER A 350 -25.05 -15.53 9.66
C SER A 350 -25.62 -14.74 8.49
N GLY A 351 -26.46 -15.37 7.66
CA GLY A 351 -26.85 -14.83 6.36
C GLY A 351 -25.71 -14.84 5.33
N THR A 352 -24.63 -15.57 5.59
CA THR A 352 -23.52 -15.76 4.64
C THR A 352 -23.47 -17.22 4.22
N PHE A 353 -23.45 -17.47 2.91
CA PHE A 353 -23.52 -18.79 2.30
C PHE A 353 -22.33 -18.99 1.38
N ALA A 354 -21.74 -20.19 1.38
CA ALA A 354 -20.61 -20.52 0.52
C ALA A 354 -20.80 -21.86 -0.20
N GLY A 355 -20.16 -22.00 -1.35
CA GLY A 355 -20.12 -23.21 -2.17
C GLY A 355 -19.04 -23.11 -3.24
N THR A 356 -18.86 -24.18 -4.01
CA THR A 356 -17.80 -24.28 -5.02
C THR A 356 -18.30 -24.94 -6.29
N ILE A 357 -17.70 -24.60 -7.43
CA ILE A 357 -17.93 -25.27 -8.71
C ILE A 357 -16.60 -25.46 -9.44
N ASP A 358 -16.41 -26.64 -10.02
CA ASP A 358 -15.20 -26.95 -10.80
C ASP A 358 -15.35 -26.47 -12.24
N LEU A 359 -14.29 -25.89 -12.78
CA LEU A 359 -14.19 -25.45 -14.17
C LEU A 359 -13.64 -26.58 -15.04
N ALA A 360 -14.12 -26.69 -16.28
CA ALA A 360 -13.65 -27.70 -17.21
C ALA A 360 -13.60 -27.21 -18.67
N SER A 361 -12.50 -27.45 -19.36
CA SER A 361 -12.42 -27.32 -20.82
C SER A 361 -13.12 -28.50 -21.53
N ALA A 362 -14.45 -28.50 -21.49
CA ALA A 362 -15.32 -29.54 -22.03
C ALA A 362 -16.45 -28.96 -22.91
N SER A 363 -17.20 -29.85 -23.56
CA SER A 363 -18.45 -29.44 -24.21
C SER A 363 -19.50 -29.11 -23.15
N PRO A 364 -20.30 -28.03 -23.32
CA PRO A 364 -21.27 -27.59 -22.32
C PRO A 364 -22.36 -28.63 -22.09
N VAL A 365 -22.61 -28.96 -20.82
CA VAL A 365 -23.62 -29.94 -20.38
C VAL A 365 -24.32 -29.41 -19.12
N THR A 366 -25.54 -28.91 -19.30
CA THR A 366 -26.31 -28.35 -18.19
C THR A 366 -26.64 -29.37 -17.09
N ALA A 367 -26.54 -28.92 -15.84
CA ALA A 367 -26.85 -29.64 -14.60
C ALA A 367 -25.97 -30.86 -14.34
N ASP A 368 -24.71 -30.83 -14.78
CA ASP A 368 -23.71 -31.84 -14.43
C ASP A 368 -22.82 -31.44 -13.24
N GLY A 369 -22.94 -30.20 -12.75
CA GLY A 369 -22.18 -29.67 -11.63
C GLY A 369 -20.76 -29.21 -12.00
N LEU A 370 -20.46 -29.06 -13.29
CA LEU A 370 -19.23 -28.49 -13.82
C LEU A 370 -19.58 -27.26 -14.67
N LEU A 371 -18.72 -26.24 -14.67
CA LEU A 371 -18.85 -25.13 -15.59
C LEU A 371 -17.89 -25.29 -16.77
N SER A 372 -18.42 -25.41 -17.98
CA SER A 372 -17.59 -25.55 -19.17
C SER A 372 -17.02 -24.20 -19.62
N VAL A 373 -15.69 -24.11 -19.78
CA VAL A 373 -14.97 -22.86 -20.11
C VAL A 373 -13.79 -23.11 -21.07
N TYR A 374 -13.41 -22.11 -21.85
CA TYR A 374 -12.19 -22.07 -22.68
C TYR A 374 -11.35 -20.82 -22.38
N HIS A 375 -10.08 -20.81 -22.82
CA HIS A 375 -9.19 -19.64 -22.67
C HIS A 375 -9.81 -18.40 -23.33
N GLY A 376 -9.85 -17.30 -22.56
CA GLY A 376 -10.45 -16.03 -22.94
C GLY A 376 -11.94 -15.91 -22.67
N ASP A 377 -12.60 -16.96 -22.15
CA ASP A 377 -14.01 -16.86 -21.73
C ASP A 377 -14.15 -15.97 -20.51
N GLY A 378 -15.25 -15.22 -20.47
CA GLY A 378 -15.83 -14.71 -19.23
C GLY A 378 -16.85 -15.70 -18.66
N PHE A 379 -16.97 -15.73 -17.34
CA PHE A 379 -18.10 -16.37 -16.67
C PHE A 379 -18.69 -15.50 -15.58
N THR A 380 -19.96 -15.74 -15.25
CA THR A 380 -20.75 -14.92 -14.36
C THR A 380 -21.55 -15.80 -13.40
N VAL A 381 -21.52 -15.44 -12.13
CA VAL A 381 -22.43 -15.97 -11.12
C VAL A 381 -23.54 -14.95 -10.86
N GLY A 382 -24.78 -15.42 -10.83
CA GLY A 382 -25.98 -14.64 -10.60
C GLY A 382 -26.72 -15.10 -9.34
N TYR A 383 -27.12 -14.14 -8.53
CA TYR A 383 -27.93 -14.30 -7.33
C TYR A 383 -29.15 -13.37 -7.42
N ILE A 384 -30.34 -13.86 -7.07
CA ILE A 384 -31.55 -13.04 -7.01
C ILE A 384 -31.84 -12.72 -5.55
N ASP A 385 -31.60 -11.46 -5.20
CA ASP A 385 -31.94 -10.89 -3.91
C ASP A 385 -33.46 -10.65 -3.85
N ALA A 386 -34.18 -11.51 -3.12
CA ALA A 386 -35.64 -11.50 -3.10
C ALA A 386 -36.21 -10.22 -2.47
N ASP A 387 -35.51 -9.66 -1.49
CA ASP A 387 -35.87 -8.46 -0.74
C ASP A 387 -34.58 -7.73 -0.33
N ASP A 388 -34.24 -6.67 -1.06
CA ASP A 388 -32.95 -5.99 -0.93
C ASP A 388 -32.85 -5.02 0.27
N GLY A 389 -33.86 -5.04 1.15
CA GLY A 389 -33.97 -4.11 2.28
C GLY A 389 -34.23 -2.65 1.90
N GLN A 390 -34.33 -2.34 0.61
CA GLN A 390 -34.47 -1.00 0.04
C GLN A 390 -35.80 -0.82 -0.70
N GLY A 391 -36.70 -1.79 -0.58
CA GLY A 391 -38.00 -1.82 -1.26
C GLY A 391 -37.93 -2.35 -2.69
N GLY A 392 -36.75 -2.79 -3.14
CA GLY A 392 -36.58 -3.62 -4.33
C GLY A 392 -37.01 -5.05 -4.06
N THR A 393 -37.53 -5.72 -5.09
CA THR A 393 -37.92 -7.13 -4.99
C THR A 393 -37.33 -7.89 -6.16
N ASN A 394 -36.72 -9.05 -5.89
CA ASN A 394 -36.01 -9.86 -6.88
C ASN A 394 -34.95 -9.06 -7.65
N VAL A 395 -34.08 -8.36 -6.93
CA VAL A 395 -32.98 -7.59 -7.50
C VAL A 395 -31.86 -8.55 -7.92
N PRO A 396 -31.44 -8.56 -9.20
CA PRO A 396 -30.32 -9.40 -9.61
C PRO A 396 -28.99 -8.83 -9.11
N ARG A 397 -28.13 -9.73 -8.64
CA ARG A 397 -26.76 -9.49 -8.20
C ARG A 397 -25.86 -10.40 -9.00
N GLU A 398 -24.78 -9.87 -9.53
CA GLU A 398 -23.86 -10.63 -10.38
C GLU A 398 -22.42 -10.33 -10.00
N ASP A 399 -21.56 -11.33 -10.16
CA ASP A 399 -20.11 -11.20 -10.15
C ASP A 399 -19.50 -12.01 -11.30
N SER A 400 -18.36 -11.59 -11.83
CA SER A 400 -17.78 -12.17 -13.03
C SER A 400 -16.27 -12.28 -12.98
N ALA A 401 -15.74 -13.34 -13.57
CA ALA A 401 -14.31 -13.57 -13.71
C ALA A 401 -13.96 -14.01 -15.13
N THR A 402 -12.67 -14.02 -15.43
CA THR A 402 -12.12 -14.47 -16.71
C THR A 402 -11.34 -15.77 -16.57
N VAL A 403 -11.11 -16.44 -17.70
CA VAL A 403 -10.42 -17.73 -17.72
C VAL A 403 -9.17 -17.66 -18.60
N ASP A 404 -8.02 -18.03 -18.03
CA ASP A 404 -6.79 -18.29 -18.77
C ASP A 404 -6.34 -19.73 -18.60
N CYS A 405 -6.13 -20.42 -19.72
CA CYS A 405 -5.76 -21.83 -19.75
C CYS A 405 -4.40 -22.09 -20.38
N LEU A 406 -3.69 -21.03 -20.78
CA LEU A 406 -2.45 -21.14 -21.50
C LEU A 406 -1.32 -20.68 -20.59
N PRO A 407 -0.19 -21.40 -20.56
CA PRO A 407 1.01 -20.89 -19.92
C PRO A 407 1.65 -19.79 -20.77
N PRO A 408 2.46 -18.91 -20.14
CA PRO A 408 3.18 -17.87 -20.86
C PRO A 408 4.15 -18.48 -21.88
N VAL A 409 4.21 -17.89 -23.07
CA VAL A 409 5.13 -18.29 -24.14
C VAL A 409 6.47 -17.59 -23.95
N ILE A 410 7.48 -18.37 -23.58
CA ILE A 410 8.85 -17.88 -23.36
C ILE A 410 9.59 -17.70 -24.69
N SER A 411 10.35 -16.61 -24.80
CA SER A 411 11.22 -16.29 -25.94
C SER A 411 12.47 -15.50 -25.55
N ASN A 412 13.41 -15.31 -26.48
CA ASN A 412 14.63 -14.51 -26.30
C ASN A 412 15.51 -14.88 -25.09
N VAL A 413 15.56 -16.18 -24.72
CA VAL A 413 16.39 -16.66 -23.62
C VAL A 413 17.87 -16.46 -23.92
N GLN A 414 18.58 -15.79 -23.01
CA GLN A 414 20.00 -15.49 -23.15
C GLN A 414 20.70 -15.35 -21.79
N SER A 415 22.01 -15.61 -21.77
CA SER A 415 22.90 -15.32 -20.64
C SER A 415 23.76 -14.09 -20.95
N GLY A 416 23.93 -13.21 -19.97
CA GLY A 416 24.80 -12.02 -20.03
C GLY A 416 25.54 -11.78 -18.72
N SER A 417 26.45 -10.81 -18.71
CA SER A 417 27.25 -10.41 -17.53
C SER A 417 27.86 -11.60 -16.78
N VAL A 418 28.43 -12.54 -17.52
CA VAL A 418 28.95 -13.80 -16.98
C VAL A 418 30.33 -13.56 -16.39
N THR A 419 30.46 -13.76 -15.08
CA THR A 419 31.72 -13.69 -14.36
C THR A 419 32.26 -15.11 -14.10
N GLY A 420 33.33 -15.23 -13.30
CA GLY A 420 33.77 -16.51 -12.76
C GLY A 420 32.83 -17.10 -11.70
N SER A 421 31.96 -16.27 -11.08
CA SER A 421 31.09 -16.71 -9.99
C SER A 421 29.61 -16.29 -10.08
N SER A 422 29.21 -15.58 -11.14
CA SER A 422 27.85 -15.09 -11.35
C SER A 422 27.50 -15.00 -12.83
N ALA A 423 26.20 -14.88 -13.12
CA ALA A 423 25.68 -14.60 -14.45
C ALA A 423 24.28 -13.96 -14.35
N VAL A 424 23.83 -13.25 -15.37
CA VAL A 424 22.43 -12.79 -15.48
C VAL A 424 21.75 -13.55 -16.61
N ILE A 425 20.61 -14.16 -16.32
CA ILE A 425 19.78 -14.85 -17.30
C ILE A 425 18.56 -13.98 -17.60
N SER A 426 18.26 -13.75 -18.87
CA SER A 426 17.12 -12.92 -19.31
C SER A 426 16.32 -13.60 -20.41
N TRP A 427 15.02 -13.32 -20.44
CA TRP A 427 14.07 -13.81 -21.43
C TRP A 427 12.83 -12.90 -21.44
N ASP A 428 11.95 -13.09 -22.43
CA ASP A 428 10.67 -12.40 -22.54
C ASP A 428 9.50 -13.40 -22.52
N THR A 429 8.34 -12.96 -22.06
CA THR A 429 7.04 -13.67 -22.18
C THR A 429 6.03 -12.82 -22.95
N ASP A 430 5.02 -13.47 -23.54
CA ASP A 430 3.92 -12.79 -24.24
C ASP A 430 2.85 -12.21 -23.30
N GLU A 431 2.93 -12.52 -22.01
CA GLU A 431 2.07 -12.01 -20.95
C GLU A 431 2.83 -11.87 -19.62
N PRO A 432 2.35 -11.04 -18.66
CA PRO A 432 3.00 -10.89 -17.36
C PRO A 432 3.09 -12.20 -16.58
N ALA A 433 4.29 -12.59 -16.18
CA ALA A 433 4.55 -13.84 -15.48
C ALA A 433 5.70 -13.70 -14.46
N ASP A 434 5.80 -14.65 -13.53
CA ASP A 434 6.94 -14.74 -12.61
C ASP A 434 8.24 -15.19 -13.33
N SER A 435 9.36 -15.13 -12.62
CA SER A 435 10.68 -15.50 -13.17
C SER A 435 11.31 -16.65 -12.42
N SER A 436 11.71 -17.73 -13.10
CA SER A 436 12.47 -18.83 -12.50
C SER A 436 13.58 -19.32 -13.41
N VAL A 437 14.77 -19.55 -12.85
CA VAL A 437 15.91 -20.16 -13.55
C VAL A 437 16.39 -21.36 -12.76
N SER A 438 16.45 -22.52 -13.42
CA SER A 438 17.09 -23.72 -12.88
C SER A 438 18.41 -23.97 -13.60
N PHE A 439 19.51 -24.14 -12.86
CA PHE A 439 20.85 -24.24 -13.40
C PHE A 439 21.72 -25.26 -12.67
N ALA A 440 22.64 -25.92 -13.38
CA ALA A 440 23.55 -26.93 -12.84
C ALA A 440 24.80 -27.11 -13.71
N ALA A 441 25.95 -27.37 -13.09
CA ALA A 441 27.14 -27.80 -13.81
C ALA A 441 27.03 -29.26 -14.32
N GLU A 442 26.28 -30.10 -13.60
CA GLU A 442 26.01 -31.50 -13.93
C GLU A 442 24.50 -31.78 -13.77
N PRO A 443 23.69 -31.46 -14.80
CA PRO A 443 22.26 -31.80 -14.81
C PRO A 443 22.01 -33.29 -14.52
N PRO A 444 20.93 -33.65 -13.80
CA PRO A 444 19.81 -32.81 -13.37
C PRO A 444 19.95 -32.27 -11.94
N ASN A 445 21.17 -32.02 -11.44
CA ASN A 445 21.38 -31.51 -10.08
C ASN A 445 21.11 -30.00 -10.00
N TRP A 446 19.85 -29.62 -10.19
CA TRP A 446 19.42 -28.23 -10.35
C TRP A 446 19.51 -27.43 -9.04
N SER A 447 20.06 -26.22 -9.16
CA SER A 447 19.81 -25.11 -8.24
C SER A 447 18.79 -24.17 -8.90
N THR A 448 17.94 -23.53 -8.10
CA THR A 448 16.88 -22.65 -8.63
C THR A 448 16.92 -21.29 -7.97
N THR A 449 16.81 -20.24 -8.78
CA THR A 449 16.59 -18.86 -8.36
C THR A 449 15.26 -18.39 -8.95
N ALA A 450 14.46 -17.64 -8.19
CA ALA A 450 13.16 -17.16 -8.65
C ALA A 450 12.85 -15.75 -8.13
N ASP A 451 12.01 -15.04 -8.87
CA ASP A 451 11.45 -13.73 -8.57
C ASP A 451 9.93 -13.76 -8.84
N PRO A 452 9.08 -13.50 -7.83
CA PRO A 452 7.62 -13.59 -7.98
C PRO A 452 6.98 -12.37 -8.68
N GLU A 453 7.72 -11.31 -9.01
CA GLU A 453 7.16 -10.13 -9.68
C GLU A 453 6.67 -10.48 -11.10
N LEU A 454 5.42 -10.14 -11.43
CA LEU A 454 4.83 -10.43 -12.73
C LEU A 454 5.26 -9.38 -13.77
N VAL A 455 6.17 -9.78 -14.66
CA VAL A 455 6.73 -8.93 -15.72
C VAL A 455 6.70 -9.66 -17.07
N THR A 456 6.88 -8.91 -18.17
CA THR A 456 7.03 -9.51 -19.51
C THR A 456 8.48 -9.60 -19.98
N GLY A 457 9.39 -8.95 -19.27
CA GLY A 457 10.82 -8.95 -19.53
C GLY A 457 11.57 -9.31 -18.25
N HIS A 458 12.21 -10.46 -18.26
CA HIS A 458 12.76 -11.11 -17.07
C HIS A 458 14.27 -10.95 -17.01
N ALA A 459 14.81 -10.78 -15.81
CA ALA A 459 16.25 -10.76 -15.54
C ALA A 459 16.54 -11.34 -14.16
N VAL A 460 17.20 -12.51 -14.12
CA VAL A 460 17.52 -13.23 -12.88
C VAL A 460 19.04 -13.34 -12.72
N GLN A 461 19.56 -12.87 -11.59
CA GLN A 461 20.98 -12.98 -11.26
C GLN A 461 21.29 -14.32 -10.58
N LEU A 462 22.21 -15.08 -11.16
CA LEU A 462 22.81 -16.27 -10.59
C LEU A 462 24.09 -15.90 -9.82
N GLN A 463 24.30 -16.49 -8.65
CA GLN A 463 25.48 -16.26 -7.81
C GLN A 463 26.05 -17.59 -7.31
N GLY A 464 27.31 -17.57 -6.85
CA GLY A 464 27.97 -18.75 -6.28
C GLY A 464 28.35 -19.82 -7.31
N LEU A 465 28.51 -19.43 -8.57
CA LEU A 465 29.00 -20.31 -9.62
C LEU A 465 30.48 -20.63 -9.38
N ALA A 466 30.91 -21.82 -9.80
CA ALA A 466 32.32 -22.18 -9.79
C ALA A 466 33.00 -21.58 -11.03
N GLU A 467 34.23 -21.08 -10.87
CA GLU A 467 35.05 -20.61 -11.99
C GLU A 467 35.32 -21.75 -12.99
N CYS A 468 35.59 -21.38 -14.25
CA CYS A 468 35.99 -22.32 -15.30
C CYS A 468 35.06 -23.52 -15.48
N SER A 469 33.77 -23.28 -15.35
CA SER A 469 32.75 -24.31 -15.35
C SER A 469 31.67 -24.00 -16.37
N ILE A 470 31.19 -25.04 -17.05
CA ILE A 470 30.03 -24.93 -17.93
C ILE A 470 28.80 -25.23 -17.07
N TYR A 471 27.83 -24.34 -17.09
CA TYR A 471 26.52 -24.54 -16.48
C TYR A 471 25.49 -24.69 -17.58
N ALA A 472 24.66 -25.72 -17.47
CA ALA A 472 23.42 -25.81 -18.20
C ALA A 472 22.30 -25.13 -17.40
N PHE A 473 21.36 -24.48 -18.08
CA PHE A 473 20.20 -23.87 -17.45
C PHE A 473 18.93 -23.97 -18.32
N GLU A 474 17.80 -23.89 -17.64
CA GLU A 474 16.45 -23.76 -18.19
C GLU A 474 15.69 -22.66 -17.45
N VAL A 475 14.72 -22.06 -18.12
CA VAL A 475 13.89 -20.98 -17.56
C VAL A 475 12.44 -21.42 -17.49
N ALA A 476 11.71 -20.91 -16.50
CA ALA A 476 10.28 -21.12 -16.34
C ALA A 476 9.61 -19.86 -15.83
N SER A 477 8.33 -19.70 -16.18
CA SER A 477 7.49 -18.58 -15.82
C SER A 477 6.05 -19.06 -15.64
N ALA A 478 5.35 -18.52 -14.66
CA ALA A 478 3.94 -18.76 -14.40
C ALA A 478 3.15 -17.45 -14.40
N ASP A 479 2.01 -17.45 -15.07
CA ASP A 479 1.09 -16.31 -15.14
C ASP A 479 0.31 -16.09 -13.82
N ALA A 480 -0.56 -15.08 -13.79
CA ALA A 480 -1.41 -14.79 -12.65
C ALA A 480 -2.47 -15.88 -12.36
N ALA A 481 -2.86 -16.68 -13.36
CA ALA A 481 -3.77 -17.81 -13.19
C ALA A 481 -3.06 -19.06 -12.63
N GLY A 482 -1.73 -19.08 -12.64
CA GLY A 482 -0.89 -20.20 -12.24
C GLY A 482 -0.58 -21.19 -13.36
N ASN A 483 -0.82 -20.84 -14.64
CA ASN A 483 -0.37 -21.64 -15.77
C ASN A 483 1.15 -21.47 -15.91
N ALA A 484 1.90 -22.56 -15.82
CA ALA A 484 3.36 -22.54 -15.88
C ALA A 484 3.90 -23.02 -17.23
N GLY A 485 4.77 -22.21 -17.83
CA GLY A 485 5.54 -22.50 -19.04
C GLY A 485 7.02 -22.61 -18.73
N GLY A 486 7.76 -23.36 -19.55
CA GLY A 486 9.22 -23.48 -19.42
C GLY A 486 9.89 -23.64 -20.78
N ASP A 487 11.15 -23.22 -20.86
CA ASP A 487 12.01 -23.38 -22.03
C ASP A 487 13.36 -24.00 -21.62
N ASP A 488 13.55 -25.25 -22.04
CA ASP A 488 14.75 -26.07 -21.84
C ASP A 488 15.60 -26.20 -23.13
N ASN A 489 15.39 -25.31 -24.11
CA ASN A 489 16.02 -25.37 -25.43
C ASN A 489 15.80 -26.73 -26.13
N ALA A 490 14.55 -27.22 -26.11
CA ALA A 490 14.15 -28.51 -26.67
C ALA A 490 14.95 -29.70 -26.09
N GLY A 491 15.22 -29.66 -24.78
CA GLY A 491 15.97 -30.66 -24.02
C GLY A 491 17.49 -30.61 -24.21
N ALA A 492 18.02 -29.63 -24.95
CA ALA A 492 19.47 -29.40 -25.05
C ALA A 492 20.02 -28.55 -23.90
N TYR A 493 19.13 -27.84 -23.19
CA TYR A 493 19.42 -26.76 -22.25
C TYR A 493 20.16 -25.59 -22.90
N TYR A 494 20.07 -24.43 -22.27
CA TYR A 494 20.97 -23.33 -22.55
C TYR A 494 22.26 -23.54 -21.76
N THR A 495 23.37 -22.98 -22.24
CA THR A 495 24.65 -23.11 -21.54
C THR A 495 25.31 -21.76 -21.37
N LEU A 496 25.91 -21.55 -20.22
CA LEU A 496 26.87 -20.48 -19.97
C LEU A 496 28.20 -21.08 -19.51
N THR A 497 29.29 -20.39 -19.77
CA THR A 497 30.63 -20.79 -19.34
C THR A 497 31.17 -19.70 -18.45
N THR A 498 31.46 -20.02 -17.18
CA THR A 498 32.14 -19.09 -16.28
C THR A 498 33.62 -19.02 -16.61
N GLY A 499 34.17 -17.82 -16.55
CA GLY A 499 35.61 -17.58 -16.67
C GLY A 499 36.34 -17.72 -15.34
N VAL A 500 37.50 -17.11 -15.25
CA VAL A 500 38.17 -16.81 -13.96
C VAL A 500 37.79 -15.38 -13.57
N ASN A 501 37.40 -15.15 -12.32
CA ASN A 501 37.21 -13.79 -11.85
C ASN A 501 38.53 -13.04 -11.94
N ASN A 502 38.53 -11.94 -12.69
CA ASN A 502 39.69 -11.10 -12.84
C ASN A 502 39.51 -9.86 -11.98
N THR A 503 39.78 -10.03 -10.68
CA THR A 503 39.65 -8.97 -9.67
C THR A 503 40.99 -8.70 -8.97
N PRO A 504 42.02 -8.18 -9.69
CA PRO A 504 43.33 -7.92 -9.10
C PRO A 504 43.30 -6.76 -8.10
N GLU A 505 44.12 -6.89 -7.05
CA GLU A 505 44.41 -5.79 -6.12
C GLU A 505 45.68 -5.02 -6.56
N PHE A 506 45.60 -3.69 -6.58
CA PHE A 506 46.70 -2.78 -6.88
C PHE A 506 47.03 -1.95 -5.65
N PRO A 507 47.97 -2.41 -4.80
CA PRO A 507 48.33 -1.70 -3.57
C PRO A 507 49.23 -0.48 -3.84
N SER A 508 49.09 0.54 -3.00
CA SER A 508 49.99 1.69 -2.94
C SER A 508 51.41 1.28 -2.57
N THR A 509 52.40 1.97 -3.11
CA THR A 509 53.84 1.69 -2.84
C THR A 509 54.58 2.86 -2.19
N ASP A 510 53.91 4.00 -2.04
CA ASP A 510 54.41 5.24 -1.45
C ASP A 510 53.93 5.46 0.00
N THR A 511 53.27 4.46 0.61
CA THR A 511 52.84 4.45 2.01
C THR A 511 53.84 3.72 2.93
N PRO A 512 53.88 4.02 4.25
CA PRO A 512 53.00 4.93 4.99
C PRO A 512 53.30 6.41 4.73
N ILE A 513 52.25 7.23 4.68
CA ILE A 513 52.33 8.70 4.60
C ILE A 513 51.78 9.30 5.90
N ALA A 514 52.42 10.33 6.44
CA ALA A 514 51.92 11.03 7.61
C ALA A 514 50.74 11.93 7.21
N ILE A 515 49.64 11.82 7.94
CA ILE A 515 48.51 12.75 7.84
C ILE A 515 48.83 13.90 8.80
N VAL A 516 48.99 15.09 8.23
CA VAL A 516 49.38 16.31 8.96
C VAL A 516 48.20 17.27 8.95
N ASP A 517 47.92 17.83 10.11
CA ASP A 517 46.84 18.79 10.37
C ASP A 517 46.76 19.87 9.29
N ASN A 518 45.54 20.17 8.83
CA ASN A 518 45.24 21.22 7.86
C ASN A 518 46.02 21.08 6.54
N THR A 519 46.30 19.84 6.10
CA THR A 519 46.98 19.60 4.83
C THR A 519 46.29 18.53 3.99
N THR A 520 46.46 18.66 2.67
CA THR A 520 46.07 17.67 1.69
C THR A 520 47.31 17.02 1.11
N PHE A 521 47.28 15.71 0.93
CA PHE A 521 48.26 14.99 0.12
C PHE A 521 47.57 13.98 -0.79
N THR A 522 48.31 13.53 -1.79
CA THR A 522 47.88 12.47 -2.72
C THR A 522 48.87 11.32 -2.68
N SER A 523 48.36 10.11 -2.59
CA SER A 523 49.10 8.87 -2.82
C SER A 523 48.66 8.26 -4.14
N THR A 524 49.57 7.68 -4.91
CA THR A 524 49.28 7.23 -6.29
C THR A 524 49.54 5.75 -6.51
N VAL A 525 48.63 5.09 -7.24
CA VAL A 525 48.75 3.73 -7.74
C VAL A 525 48.76 3.77 -9.27
N ALA A 526 49.83 3.26 -9.88
CA ALA A 526 49.93 3.17 -11.33
C ALA A 526 49.44 1.79 -11.81
N VAL A 527 48.38 1.79 -12.62
CA VAL A 527 47.80 0.58 -13.22
C VAL A 527 48.21 0.51 -14.70
N THR A 528 48.67 -0.66 -15.14
CA THR A 528 49.20 -0.87 -16.51
C THR A 528 48.23 -1.60 -17.44
N GLU A 529 47.22 -2.21 -16.84
CA GLU A 529 46.14 -3.01 -17.37
C GLU A 529 45.25 -2.13 -18.23
N THR A 530 44.99 -2.53 -19.47
CA THR A 530 44.24 -1.73 -20.45
C THR A 530 42.79 -2.15 -20.58
N GLU A 531 42.39 -3.18 -19.82
CA GLU A 531 41.03 -3.68 -19.74
C GLU A 531 40.06 -2.59 -19.27
N THR A 532 38.81 -2.74 -19.69
CA THR A 532 37.70 -1.91 -19.23
C THR A 532 37.30 -2.35 -17.83
N VAL A 533 37.27 -1.40 -16.90
CA VAL A 533 36.79 -1.61 -15.53
C VAL A 533 35.29 -1.92 -15.55
N LEU A 534 34.89 -2.99 -14.88
CA LEU A 534 33.49 -3.35 -14.65
C LEU A 534 32.98 -2.90 -13.28
N ASP A 535 33.88 -2.78 -12.31
CA ASP A 535 33.57 -2.38 -10.93
C ASP A 535 34.87 -1.92 -10.22
N VAL A 536 34.75 -0.98 -9.27
CA VAL A 536 35.85 -0.35 -8.53
C VAL A 536 35.60 -0.39 -7.03
N ASP A 537 36.48 -1.08 -6.32
CA ASP A 537 36.54 -1.13 -4.87
C ASP A 537 37.81 -0.41 -4.35
N VAL A 538 37.73 0.30 -3.22
CA VAL A 538 38.90 0.94 -2.57
C VAL A 538 39.13 0.39 -1.18
N ARG A 539 40.25 -0.31 -0.98
CA ARG A 539 40.66 -0.82 0.34
C ARG A 539 41.67 0.10 0.99
N LEU A 540 41.45 0.55 2.22
CA LEU A 540 42.40 1.41 2.93
C LEU A 540 42.56 1.10 4.41
N ASN A 541 43.71 1.51 4.94
CA ASN A 541 44.06 1.44 6.36
C ASN A 541 44.65 2.79 6.79
N ILE A 542 43.97 3.47 7.69
CA ILE A 542 44.38 4.76 8.26
C ILE A 542 44.36 4.65 9.78
N THR A 543 45.44 5.08 10.41
CA THR A 543 45.39 5.42 11.84
C THR A 543 45.16 6.91 11.99
N HIS A 544 44.08 7.32 12.66
CA HIS A 544 43.78 8.71 12.97
C HIS A 544 43.07 8.79 14.32
N THR A 545 43.16 9.93 15.00
CA THR A 545 42.59 10.08 16.35
C THR A 545 41.15 10.61 16.30
N TYR A 546 40.81 11.37 15.25
CA TYR A 546 39.45 11.84 14.95
C TYR A 546 39.18 11.61 13.47
N ASP A 547 38.49 10.53 13.12
CA ASP A 547 38.21 10.19 11.71
C ASP A 547 37.32 11.23 11.03
N GLY A 548 36.51 11.95 11.80
CA GLY A 548 35.64 13.02 11.31
C GLY A 548 36.37 14.28 10.82
N ASP A 549 37.70 14.32 10.91
CA ASP A 549 38.53 15.39 10.35
C ASP A 549 39.02 15.07 8.93
N LEU A 550 38.73 13.86 8.42
CA LEU A 550 39.28 13.35 7.18
C LEU A 550 38.28 13.45 6.02
N ASP A 551 38.76 14.07 4.94
CA ASP A 551 38.12 14.01 3.63
C ASP A 551 38.94 13.14 2.67
N ILE A 552 38.32 12.08 2.16
CA ILE A 552 38.98 11.06 1.36
C ILE A 552 38.27 10.91 0.01
N PHE A 553 39.03 11.06 -1.06
CA PHE A 553 38.54 10.95 -2.44
C PHE A 553 39.41 10.01 -3.26
N LEU A 554 38.77 9.27 -4.17
CA LEU A 554 39.44 8.56 -5.24
C LEU A 554 39.42 9.41 -6.51
N ILE A 555 40.55 9.49 -7.20
CA ILE A 555 40.67 10.14 -8.51
C ILE A 555 41.08 9.10 -9.54
N GLY A 556 40.23 8.88 -10.53
CA GLY A 556 40.47 8.00 -11.68
C GLY A 556 41.48 8.57 -12.68
N PRO A 557 41.98 7.73 -13.61
CA PRO A 557 43.04 8.10 -14.55
C PRO A 557 42.61 9.15 -15.59
N ASP A 558 41.30 9.34 -15.77
CA ASP A 558 40.69 10.38 -16.59
C ASP A 558 40.49 11.71 -15.85
N GLY A 559 40.77 11.74 -14.54
CA GLY A 559 40.57 12.88 -13.64
C GLY A 559 39.21 12.92 -12.96
N THR A 560 38.34 11.92 -13.15
CA THR A 560 37.07 11.80 -12.43
C THR A 560 37.36 11.62 -10.94
N ARG A 561 36.77 12.47 -10.08
CA ARG A 561 36.99 12.49 -8.63
C ARG A 561 35.73 12.05 -7.91
N VAL A 562 35.80 10.95 -7.17
CA VAL A 562 34.70 10.33 -6.41
C VAL A 562 34.96 10.46 -4.92
N GLU A 563 33.95 10.89 -4.18
CA GLU A 563 33.96 11.03 -2.73
C GLU A 563 33.81 9.66 -2.07
N LEU A 564 34.78 9.26 -1.24
CA LEU A 564 34.66 8.02 -0.48
C LEU A 564 34.00 8.31 0.87
N THR A 565 34.53 9.30 1.58
CA THR A 565 34.01 9.75 2.87
C THR A 565 34.53 11.15 3.21
N THR A 566 33.68 11.96 3.82
CA THR A 566 33.98 13.30 4.36
C THR A 566 33.29 13.47 5.70
N ASP A 567 33.97 14.06 6.68
CA ASP A 567 33.42 14.38 8.00
C ASP A 567 32.77 13.19 8.78
N ASN A 568 33.05 11.93 8.42
CA ASN A 568 32.43 10.75 9.04
C ASN A 568 33.30 10.12 10.13
N GLY A 569 32.65 9.57 11.15
CA GLY A 569 33.32 8.91 12.28
C GLY A 569 33.44 9.80 13.53
N GLY A 570 33.25 11.12 13.39
CA GLY A 570 33.29 12.07 14.50
C GLY A 570 34.58 11.93 15.31
N THR A 571 34.46 11.76 16.63
CA THR A 571 35.62 11.55 17.53
C THR A 571 36.09 10.09 17.60
N GLY A 572 35.60 9.26 16.68
CA GLY A 572 36.02 7.87 16.56
C GLY A 572 37.38 7.75 15.88
N GLU A 573 38.02 6.59 16.03
CA GLU A 573 39.41 6.39 15.62
C GLU A 573 39.56 5.25 14.60
N ASN A 574 40.30 5.53 13.53
CA ASN A 574 40.88 4.63 12.55
C ASN A 574 39.91 4.00 11.52
N PHE A 575 40.46 3.86 10.31
CA PHE A 575 39.97 2.97 9.27
C PHE A 575 40.83 1.70 9.27
N ILE A 576 40.23 0.56 9.62
CA ILE A 576 40.92 -0.71 9.77
C ILE A 576 40.35 -1.68 8.76
N ASP A 577 41.12 -1.98 7.72
CA ASP A 577 40.68 -2.86 6.64
C ASP A 577 39.32 -2.44 6.05
N THR A 578 39.13 -1.14 5.87
CA THR A 578 37.91 -0.58 5.32
C THR A 578 37.93 -0.72 3.81
N ILE A 579 36.83 -1.19 3.23
CA ILE A 579 36.63 -1.28 1.79
C ILE A 579 35.45 -0.39 1.41
N PHE A 580 35.65 0.53 0.48
CA PHE A 580 34.58 1.30 -0.14
C PHE A 580 34.12 0.59 -1.42
N ASP A 581 32.82 0.34 -1.49
CA ASP A 581 32.12 -0.49 -2.49
C ASP A 581 30.69 0.06 -2.59
N ASP A 582 30.26 0.61 -3.73
CA ASP A 582 28.94 1.22 -3.84
C ASP A 582 27.76 0.24 -3.90
N GLU A 583 28.03 -1.05 -4.07
CA GLU A 583 27.07 -2.14 -3.89
C GLU A 583 26.98 -2.59 -2.41
N ALA A 584 27.83 -2.07 -1.53
CA ALA A 584 27.77 -2.42 -0.12
C ALA A 584 26.41 -2.01 0.51
N PRO A 585 25.82 -2.86 1.37
CA PRO A 585 24.50 -2.60 1.95
C PRO A 585 24.49 -1.43 2.95
N THR A 586 25.61 -1.18 3.64
CA THR A 586 25.72 -0.19 4.72
C THR A 586 26.45 1.06 4.23
N SER A 587 25.79 2.23 4.29
CA SER A 587 26.44 3.53 4.02
C SER A 587 27.52 3.86 5.05
N ILE A 588 28.63 4.47 4.63
CA ILE A 588 29.69 4.94 5.53
C ILE A 588 29.16 5.93 6.58
N THR A 589 28.19 6.76 6.21
CA THR A 589 27.53 7.73 7.11
C THR A 589 26.69 7.08 8.21
N SER A 590 26.33 5.81 8.04
CA SER A 590 25.64 4.99 9.05
C SER A 590 26.60 4.08 9.83
N GLY A 591 27.88 4.03 9.43
CA GLY A 591 28.93 3.31 10.12
C GLY A 591 29.47 4.07 11.34
N SER A 592 30.32 3.41 12.11
CA SER A 592 31.01 4.01 13.25
C SER A 592 32.45 3.51 13.32
N ALA A 593 33.38 4.40 13.68
CA ALA A 593 34.78 4.03 13.84
C ALA A 593 35.01 3.07 15.05
N PRO A 594 36.03 2.20 15.01
CA PRO A 594 36.92 1.98 13.88
C PRO A 594 36.17 1.37 12.69
N PHE A 595 36.27 2.01 11.53
CA PHE A 595 35.56 1.55 10.35
C PHE A 595 36.21 0.25 9.87
N THR A 596 35.47 -0.86 9.94
CA THR A 596 35.98 -2.19 9.59
C THR A 596 34.99 -2.90 8.67
N GLY A 597 35.47 -3.42 7.53
CA GLY A 597 34.63 -4.09 6.53
C GLY A 597 34.23 -3.20 5.36
N ARG A 598 33.21 -3.64 4.60
CA ARG A 598 32.70 -2.95 3.40
C ARG A 598 31.66 -1.89 3.75
N PHE A 599 31.79 -0.70 3.16
CA PHE A 599 30.86 0.41 3.29
C PHE A 599 30.59 1.05 1.94
N ARG A 600 29.34 1.46 1.73
CA ARG A 600 28.97 2.27 0.58
C ARG A 600 29.48 3.70 0.78
N PRO A 601 30.30 4.23 -0.15
CA PRO A 601 30.80 5.59 -0.05
C PRO A 601 29.68 6.63 -0.16
N GLU A 602 30.00 7.89 0.14
CA GLU A 602 29.08 9.01 -0.09
C GLU A 602 28.91 9.33 -1.58
N GLY A 603 29.96 9.16 -2.38
CA GLY A 603 29.94 9.19 -3.84
C GLY A 603 29.54 7.84 -4.46
N VAL A 604 29.54 7.78 -5.80
CA VAL A 604 29.17 6.58 -6.58
C VAL A 604 30.40 6.10 -7.34
N LEU A 605 30.97 4.95 -6.94
CA LEU A 605 32.19 4.40 -7.55
C LEU A 605 31.94 3.86 -8.96
N ALA A 606 30.73 3.35 -9.24
CA ALA A 606 30.30 2.93 -10.57
C ALA A 606 30.35 4.03 -11.64
N THR A 607 30.58 5.30 -11.26
CA THR A 607 30.90 6.38 -12.22
C THR A 607 32.24 6.20 -12.93
N LEU A 608 33.11 5.32 -12.41
CA LEU A 608 34.40 4.97 -12.96
C LEU A 608 34.34 3.69 -13.82
N ASP A 609 33.19 3.02 -13.88
CA ASP A 609 32.96 1.83 -14.71
C ASP A 609 32.95 2.18 -16.19
N GLY A 610 33.34 1.22 -17.03
CA GLY A 610 33.44 1.42 -18.47
C GLY A 610 34.68 2.19 -18.92
N LEU A 611 35.50 2.70 -18.00
CA LEU A 611 36.77 3.34 -18.30
C LEU A 611 37.91 2.31 -18.50
N PRO A 612 38.94 2.60 -19.31
CA PRO A 612 40.17 1.82 -19.30
C PRO A 612 40.88 1.96 -17.96
N ALA A 613 41.33 0.85 -17.36
CA ALA A 613 42.02 0.88 -16.06
C ALA A 613 43.39 1.56 -16.12
N SER A 614 44.03 1.62 -17.29
CA SER A 614 45.41 2.06 -17.43
C SER A 614 45.59 3.53 -17.08
N GLY A 615 46.53 3.83 -16.19
CA GLY A 615 46.88 5.19 -15.80
C GLY A 615 47.20 5.31 -14.31
N ASP A 616 47.39 6.56 -13.89
CA ASP A 616 47.64 6.88 -12.49
C ASP A 616 46.30 7.13 -11.79
N TRP A 617 46.00 6.29 -10.80
CA TRP A 617 44.91 6.50 -9.86
C TRP A 617 45.47 7.15 -8.60
N ALA A 618 44.73 8.08 -8.01
CA ALA A 618 45.18 8.79 -6.81
C ALA A 618 44.15 8.73 -5.69
N LEU A 619 44.61 8.42 -4.48
CA LEU A 619 43.87 8.66 -3.25
C LEU A 619 44.28 10.02 -2.72
N GLU A 620 43.32 10.95 -2.68
CA GLU A 620 43.48 12.26 -2.07
C GLU A 620 42.93 12.21 -0.65
N VAL A 621 43.77 12.58 0.32
CA VAL A 621 43.40 12.63 1.73
C VAL A 621 43.69 14.03 2.24
N THR A 622 42.67 14.66 2.81
CA THR A 622 42.78 15.93 3.52
C THR A 622 42.45 15.71 4.98
N ASP A 623 43.28 16.24 5.86
CA ASP A 623 42.93 16.51 7.24
C ASP A 623 42.65 18.00 7.32
N ASP A 624 41.37 18.36 7.51
CA ASP A 624 40.90 19.74 7.44
C ASP A 624 40.76 20.40 8.83
N ALA A 625 41.06 19.63 9.88
CA ALA A 625 41.12 20.08 11.27
C ALA A 625 42.56 20.02 11.80
N GLY A 626 42.75 20.05 13.11
CA GLY A 626 44.08 19.88 13.68
C GLY A 626 44.05 19.60 15.16
N ILE A 627 45.23 19.46 15.76
CA ILE A 627 45.56 18.99 17.12
C ILE A 627 45.88 17.49 17.15
N ASP A 628 45.38 16.70 16.23
CA ASP A 628 45.69 15.29 16.08
C ASP A 628 46.24 14.95 14.70
N GLN A 629 47.09 13.93 14.67
CA GLN A 629 47.79 13.47 13.47
C GLN A 629 47.55 11.98 13.31
N GLY A 630 47.66 11.54 12.06
CA GLY A 630 47.54 10.16 11.72
C GLY A 630 48.57 9.69 10.71
N SER A 631 48.29 8.53 10.14
CA SER A 631 49.07 7.98 9.05
C SER A 631 48.17 7.15 8.16
N LEU A 632 48.25 7.39 6.86
CA LEU A 632 47.80 6.47 5.85
C LEU A 632 48.81 5.32 5.83
N LEU A 633 48.42 4.17 6.39
CA LEU A 633 49.29 3.01 6.49
C LEU A 633 49.41 2.29 5.14
N GLY A 634 48.33 2.29 4.36
CA GLY A 634 48.28 1.73 3.02
C GLY A 634 46.87 1.81 2.45
N TRP A 635 46.78 1.81 1.13
CA TRP A 635 45.53 1.64 0.41
C TRP A 635 45.78 0.87 -0.88
N GLY A 636 44.73 0.51 -1.58
CA GLY A 636 44.81 -0.07 -2.91
C GLY A 636 43.46 -0.09 -3.60
N LEU A 637 43.52 -0.28 -4.91
CA LEU A 637 42.34 -0.55 -5.71
C LEU A 637 42.11 -2.04 -5.79
N ILE A 638 40.85 -2.42 -5.81
CA ILE A 638 40.41 -3.76 -6.19
C ILE A 638 39.54 -3.50 -7.43
N LEU A 639 40.03 -3.85 -8.61
CA LEU A 639 39.32 -3.59 -9.86
C LEU A 639 38.73 -4.89 -10.40
N THR A 640 37.45 -4.90 -10.75
CA THR A 640 36.82 -6.04 -11.41
C THR A 640 36.86 -5.83 -12.92
N PHE A 641 37.28 -6.85 -13.66
CA PHE A 641 37.27 -6.88 -15.12
C PHE A 641 36.35 -7.99 -15.65
N GLU A 642 36.07 -7.95 -16.96
CA GLU A 642 35.45 -9.10 -17.65
C GLU A 642 36.20 -10.38 -17.30
N ALA A 643 35.43 -11.45 -17.04
CA ALA A 643 36.03 -12.71 -16.65
C ALA A 643 36.96 -13.21 -17.75
N GLN A 644 38.16 -13.63 -17.34
CA GLN A 644 39.13 -14.13 -18.30
C GLN A 644 38.74 -15.53 -18.75
N ASP A 645 38.95 -15.80 -20.04
CA ASP A 645 38.89 -17.17 -20.56
C ASP A 645 39.84 -18.05 -19.75
N CYS A 646 39.40 -19.24 -19.36
CA CYS A 646 40.18 -20.21 -18.61
C CYS A 646 41.37 -20.83 -19.37
N GLY A 647 41.74 -20.23 -20.52
CA GLY A 647 42.73 -20.76 -21.45
C GLY A 647 42.24 -21.98 -22.22
N ALA A 648 43.14 -22.59 -22.99
CA ALA A 648 42.85 -23.83 -23.71
C ALA A 648 42.69 -25.00 -22.72
N VAL A 649 41.46 -25.34 -22.36
CA VAL A 649 41.13 -26.62 -21.73
C VAL A 649 41.35 -27.74 -22.73
N ALA A 650 42.03 -28.81 -22.31
CA ALA A 650 42.23 -29.99 -23.15
C ALA A 650 40.85 -30.65 -23.44
N GLU A 651 40.40 -30.60 -24.70
CA GLU A 651 39.19 -31.30 -25.12
C GLU A 651 39.40 -32.82 -25.07
N PHE A 652 38.52 -33.51 -24.34
CA PHE A 652 38.49 -34.97 -24.35
C PHE A 652 37.90 -35.48 -25.68
N GLN A 653 38.77 -35.88 -26.61
CA GLN A 653 38.36 -36.37 -27.94
C GLN A 653 37.90 -37.84 -27.95
N SER A 654 38.50 -38.73 -27.14
CA SER A 654 38.08 -40.14 -27.05
C SER A 654 38.71 -40.91 -25.87
N HIS A 655 38.10 -42.05 -25.50
CA HIS A 655 38.63 -43.03 -24.52
C HIS A 655 39.77 -43.92 -25.08
N GLN A 656 40.38 -43.58 -26.21
CA GLN A 656 41.54 -44.32 -26.71
C GLN A 656 42.79 -43.94 -25.91
N LEU A 657 43.53 -44.94 -25.42
CA LEU A 657 44.87 -44.73 -24.87
C LEU A 657 45.77 -44.19 -26.00
N GLN A 658 46.00 -42.87 -26.03
CA GLN A 658 47.05 -42.28 -26.84
C GLN A 658 48.38 -42.55 -26.12
N THR A 659 49.29 -43.21 -26.82
CA THR A 659 50.67 -43.41 -26.33
C THR A 659 51.53 -42.32 -26.95
N ASP A 660 52.22 -41.55 -26.12
CA ASP A 660 53.25 -40.60 -26.53
C ASP A 660 54.27 -41.35 -27.42
N SER A 661 54.13 -41.16 -28.73
CA SER A 661 54.95 -41.82 -29.72
C SER A 661 55.37 -40.83 -30.79
N CYS A 662 56.45 -40.11 -30.49
CA CYS A 662 57.17 -39.29 -31.45
C CYS A 662 57.62 -40.11 -32.67
N SER A 663 56.88 -40.04 -33.78
CA SER A 663 57.34 -40.56 -35.08
C SER A 663 57.76 -39.46 -36.06
N THR A 664 57.52 -38.17 -35.77
CA THR A 664 57.93 -37.06 -36.65
C THR A 664 58.29 -35.74 -35.92
N GLY A 665 59.42 -35.73 -35.19
CA GLY A 665 60.32 -34.56 -35.18
C GLY A 665 59.97 -33.28 -34.40
N GLY A 666 59.38 -33.38 -33.20
CA GLY A 666 59.30 -32.26 -32.22
C GLY A 666 60.26 -32.42 -31.04
N PRO A 667 60.63 -31.35 -30.30
CA PRO A 667 61.59 -31.39 -29.19
C PRO A 667 60.91 -31.76 -27.85
N GLY A 668 60.29 -32.93 -27.77
CA GLY A 668 59.75 -33.48 -26.52
C GLY A 668 60.66 -34.60 -25.97
N PRO A 669 60.91 -34.70 -24.65
CA PRO A 669 61.78 -35.73 -24.08
C PRO A 669 61.14 -37.14 -24.02
N GLY A 670 59.89 -37.33 -24.47
CA GLY A 670 59.21 -38.62 -24.40
C GLY A 670 59.09 -39.11 -22.94
N ASN A 671 58.67 -38.21 -22.04
CA ASN A 671 58.73 -38.38 -20.59
C ASN A 671 57.36 -38.68 -19.96
N ASP A 672 56.37 -39.10 -20.76
CA ASP A 672 54.98 -39.28 -20.33
C ASP A 672 54.33 -37.99 -19.77
N ARG A 673 54.80 -36.81 -20.19
CA ARG A 673 54.17 -35.51 -19.91
C ARG A 673 54.01 -34.73 -21.21
N TRP A 674 52.81 -34.19 -21.42
CA TRP A 674 52.53 -33.32 -22.54
C TRP A 674 53.13 -31.93 -22.28
N ASP A 675 54.05 -31.52 -23.14
CA ASP A 675 54.72 -30.23 -23.07
C ASP A 675 54.10 -29.21 -24.04
N SER A 676 54.27 -27.92 -23.76
CA SER A 676 53.77 -26.84 -24.62
C SER A 676 54.33 -26.95 -26.04
N GLY A 677 53.44 -27.04 -27.04
CA GLY A 677 53.78 -27.15 -28.46
C GLY A 677 53.70 -28.56 -29.06
N GLU A 678 53.34 -29.57 -28.26
CA GLU A 678 53.02 -30.91 -28.76
C GLU A 678 51.59 -30.95 -29.33
N VAL A 679 51.42 -31.59 -30.49
CA VAL A 679 50.12 -31.78 -31.13
C VAL A 679 49.66 -33.20 -30.83
N VAL A 680 48.52 -33.34 -30.15
CA VAL A 680 47.83 -34.62 -29.86
C VAL A 680 46.89 -34.99 -30.99
#